data_AF-A0AAW0GAW5-F1
#
_entry.id   AF-A0AAW0GAW5-F1
#
_cell.length_a   1.000
_cell.length_b   1.000
_cell.length_c   1.000
_cell.angle_alpha   90.00
_cell.angle_beta   90.00
_cell.angle_gamma   90.00
#
_symmetry.space_group_name_H-M   'P 1'
#
loop_
_entity.id
_entity.type
_entity.pdbx_description
1 polymer ?
#
loop_
_entity_poly.entity_id
_entity_poly.type
_entity_poly.pdbx_seq_one_letter_code
_entity_poly.pdbx_strand_id
1 'polypeptide(L)'
;MAHIRLNKPGVLRLERVMDSSNIESRLVSFTDVTIAPCPRAEFAAETSISESDLRCASPTLGAGGGEEIPLKISIFGVPPLSLRWRKEVNSKPEPFMVEGIEGDTHIYSHSHDEGRRVANAGLRAPEQLSIPLTMTLDALGTHSYVLESVTDALGNTVTAGSHAPDDVSKITRTTTVLRRPAVSFTGCVPGRPAPLLIGAEASLSVSARDSDREDGPWDVTVQYRPTDAEEGSKSSKKLKPWTQKFTTEGERKDLRIKASTPGEYTILGIKGKYCEGDVLSPETCKVVERPLPTAEIEWKKIHECSGDIGVSAGLVLHGTPPFQVYYNMQRDNEPARELVKTFATSRGELTIQPERSGHYTFTFLQLSDANYKKVALKGPSIDQVVHPPASADFAHHASSGGRSKRKINSCSGKTVDVDVDLRGTGPWNLDVQVVGPKGSEVVRVEKITTPKKRIQVPIPTVIDRDGGAFEIDLVSVEDAYGCKRSLAVPGITVNVRRVKPTAKFYGTKERRQITILEGEKATLPLRLTGDGPWKMKYKRMEDPRNVQTVTLYGPNDELHVSQKGLYEIIEINDSQCPGTIAEDASTYLVDWVPRPAAKLSPEVQATYEAFNGSNILPAICEGLPDHVDLDLTGKPPFQIMYNIAQDAEHGGTKILDQPTFSSIQPRTRFQLRTGDAGRIYYEVKQIGDASYPLAKNKHAIIPRAERLVFEQQVLMRPSAKFRNSHRLSYCFNDALSPHEATGADGAIILEGTPPFKLELSIWNRAASETYKETIELNDYVWKLNIPNYVFKSIGPHLVTIESVQDASHCAQTAPDPHFKSVWVDVAETAAIVPFDRREHYCVGDVTQFQLEGTPPWNVGYRINSKSQVQEVKTSPFAIAQDQPGEFAITSIAHQHKMCKTAVTDLRYSVHPLPAAQVGHGKRIIQDIHEGDQAEIVFTLVGEPPFTFTYQRTELTTKKGVQGKVLETHTVSGITTKEYSIFSSLEGTWTVTFISDRYCRYPPTQDGTIEKSR
;
A
#
# COMPACT_ATOMS: atom_id res chain seq x y z
N MET A 1 -38.26 19.45 18.26
CA MET A 1 -37.56 19.72 16.99
C MET A 1 -38.63 20.00 15.93
N ALA A 2 -38.34 20.87 14.97
CA ALA A 2 -39.18 21.04 13.77
C ALA A 2 -38.54 20.28 12.61
N HIS A 3 -39.35 19.68 11.74
CA HIS A 3 -38.88 18.94 10.57
C HIS A 3 -39.64 19.41 9.33
N ILE A 4 -38.92 19.80 8.28
CA ILE A 4 -39.48 20.24 7.01
C ILE A 4 -39.34 19.09 6.01
N ARG A 5 -40.46 18.58 5.49
CA ARG A 5 -40.44 17.54 4.45
C ARG A 5 -40.36 18.19 3.07
N LEU A 6 -39.38 17.78 2.27
CA LEU A 6 -39.12 18.32 0.94
C LEU A 6 -39.20 17.19 -0.10
N ASN A 7 -39.56 17.53 -1.34
CA ASN A 7 -39.95 16.58 -2.38
C ASN A 7 -39.34 16.89 -3.77
N LYS A 8 -38.41 17.84 -3.85
CA LYS A 8 -37.66 18.23 -5.05
C LYS A 8 -36.22 18.57 -4.64
N PRO A 9 -35.23 18.36 -5.53
CA PRO A 9 -33.87 18.86 -5.32
C PRO A 9 -33.83 20.39 -5.41
N GLY A 10 -32.81 20.99 -4.78
CA GLY A 10 -32.62 22.44 -4.69
C GLY A 10 -31.81 22.83 -3.45
N VAL A 11 -31.64 24.13 -3.21
CA VAL A 11 -31.00 24.67 -2.00
C VAL A 11 -32.08 25.23 -1.06
N LEU A 12 -32.13 24.73 0.17
CA LEU A 12 -32.95 25.28 1.25
C LEU A 12 -32.12 26.31 2.01
N ARG A 13 -32.53 27.58 1.98
CA ARG A 13 -31.87 28.67 2.69
C ARG A 13 -32.69 29.18 3.88
N LEU A 14 -32.06 29.20 5.04
CA LEU A 14 -32.54 29.85 6.25
C LEU A 14 -32.25 31.36 6.16
N GLU A 15 -33.23 32.12 5.67
CA GLU A 15 -33.09 33.59 5.56
C GLU A 15 -32.94 34.27 6.92
N ARG A 16 -33.80 33.89 7.88
CA ARG A 16 -33.95 34.56 9.17
C ARG A 16 -34.45 33.60 10.25
N VAL A 17 -34.11 33.90 11.50
CA VAL A 17 -34.69 33.27 12.70
C VAL A 17 -35.16 34.40 13.60
N MET A 18 -36.44 34.40 13.97
CA MET A 18 -37.03 35.39 14.86
C MET A 18 -37.42 34.72 16.18
N ASP A 19 -37.21 35.39 17.30
CA ASP A 19 -37.67 34.93 18.61
C ASP A 19 -39.17 35.20 18.81
N SER A 20 -39.71 34.82 19.97
CA SER A 20 -41.11 35.10 20.35
C SER A 20 -41.42 36.59 20.55
N SER A 21 -40.42 37.46 20.47
CA SER A 21 -40.48 38.92 20.61
C SER A 21 -40.30 39.64 19.26
N ASN A 22 -40.25 38.89 18.15
CA ASN A 22 -39.95 39.37 16.79
C ASN A 22 -38.53 39.97 16.60
N ILE A 23 -37.59 39.63 17.47
CA ILE A 23 -36.18 40.04 17.36
C ILE A 23 -35.43 39.02 16.48
N GLU A 24 -34.70 39.52 15.48
CA GLU A 24 -33.94 38.70 14.55
C GLU A 24 -32.63 38.20 15.20
N SER A 25 -32.45 36.87 15.18
CA SER A 25 -31.27 36.19 15.71
C SER A 25 -30.14 36.18 14.69
N ARG A 26 -28.95 36.66 15.10
CA ARG A 26 -27.76 36.69 14.24
C ARG A 26 -27.33 35.27 13.86
N LEU A 27 -27.50 34.90 12.60
CA LEU A 27 -27.01 33.64 12.04
C LEU A 27 -25.48 33.70 11.90
N VAL A 28 -24.77 32.80 12.60
CA VAL A 28 -23.30 32.83 12.70
C VAL A 28 -22.61 31.86 11.74
N SER A 29 -23.29 30.80 11.29
CA SER A 29 -22.76 29.81 10.33
C SER A 29 -23.87 29.07 9.60
N PHE A 30 -23.56 28.55 8.41
CA PHE A 30 -24.36 27.64 7.57
C PHE A 30 -25.87 27.96 7.46
N THR A 31 -26.21 28.93 6.59
CA THR A 31 -27.60 29.25 6.25
C THR A 31 -28.22 28.34 5.19
N ASP A 32 -27.41 27.62 4.41
CA ASP A 32 -27.85 26.98 3.16
C ASP A 32 -27.60 25.45 3.23
N VAL A 33 -28.60 24.66 2.82
CA VAL A 33 -28.57 23.19 2.81
C VAL A 33 -29.00 22.68 1.43
N THR A 34 -28.12 21.97 0.73
CA THR A 34 -28.41 21.41 -0.59
C THR A 34 -29.06 20.05 -0.52
N ILE A 35 -30.06 19.85 -1.38
CA ILE A 35 -30.82 18.62 -1.56
C ILE A 35 -30.61 18.14 -2.99
N ALA A 36 -29.85 17.06 -3.17
CA ALA A 36 -29.61 16.42 -4.44
C ALA A 36 -30.64 15.30 -4.72
N PRO A 37 -30.81 14.87 -5.99
CA PRO A 37 -31.40 13.55 -6.25
C PRO A 37 -30.46 12.44 -5.75
N CYS A 38 -31.03 11.32 -5.28
CA CYS A 38 -30.26 10.17 -4.82
C CYS A 38 -29.30 9.65 -5.91
N PRO A 39 -28.05 9.31 -5.58
CA PRO A 39 -27.13 8.73 -6.54
C PRO A 39 -27.52 7.30 -6.93
N ARG A 40 -27.08 6.85 -8.11
CA ARG A 40 -27.34 5.50 -8.65
C ARG A 40 -26.15 4.99 -9.46
N ALA A 41 -26.00 3.66 -9.54
CA ALA A 41 -25.02 2.97 -10.37
C ALA A 41 -25.65 1.71 -11.00
N GLU A 42 -25.43 1.50 -12.29
CA GLU A 42 -25.90 0.33 -13.07
C GLU A 42 -24.92 0.00 -14.22
N PHE A 43 -24.84 -1.25 -14.65
CA PHE A 43 -24.10 -1.63 -15.86
C PHE A 43 -24.86 -1.20 -17.12
N ALA A 44 -24.15 -0.59 -18.08
CA ALA A 44 -24.76 -0.08 -19.30
C ALA A 44 -25.33 -1.21 -20.19
N ALA A 45 -26.52 -1.00 -20.75
CA ALA A 45 -27.24 -1.97 -21.57
C ALA A 45 -26.52 -2.38 -22.87
N GLU A 46 -25.66 -1.52 -23.42
CA GLU A 46 -24.81 -1.81 -24.59
C GLU A 46 -23.85 -2.99 -24.37
N THR A 47 -23.53 -3.29 -23.10
CA THR A 47 -22.61 -4.37 -22.74
C THR A 47 -23.32 -5.72 -22.91
N SER A 48 -23.23 -6.34 -24.08
CA SER A 48 -24.04 -7.52 -24.46
C SER A 48 -23.52 -8.88 -23.97
N ILE A 49 -23.08 -8.94 -22.70
CA ILE A 49 -22.85 -10.22 -22.00
C ILE A 49 -24.22 -10.79 -21.60
N SER A 50 -24.59 -11.95 -22.14
CA SER A 50 -25.80 -12.69 -21.75
C SER A 50 -25.58 -13.44 -20.43
N GLU A 51 -26.66 -13.88 -19.78
CA GLU A 51 -26.61 -14.62 -18.51
C GLU A 51 -25.88 -15.99 -18.60
N SER A 52 -25.43 -16.39 -19.79
CA SER A 52 -24.68 -17.62 -20.06
C SER A 52 -23.60 -17.43 -21.13
N ASP A 53 -22.90 -16.28 -21.12
CA ASP A 53 -21.71 -16.07 -21.95
C ASP A 53 -20.58 -17.02 -21.54
N LEU A 54 -20.31 -18.01 -22.39
CA LEU A 54 -19.31 -19.07 -22.21
C LEU A 54 -18.08 -18.76 -23.07
N ARG A 55 -16.95 -18.54 -22.41
CA ARG A 55 -15.66 -18.19 -23.02
C ARG A 55 -14.66 -19.34 -22.91
N CYS A 56 -13.61 -19.28 -23.69
CA CYS A 56 -12.60 -20.33 -23.77
C CYS A 56 -11.27 -19.82 -23.22
N ALA A 57 -10.59 -20.65 -22.44
CA ALA A 57 -9.30 -20.35 -21.82
C ALA A 57 -8.28 -19.85 -22.87
N SER A 58 -7.86 -18.60 -22.74
CA SER A 58 -6.75 -18.06 -23.53
C SER A 58 -5.46 -18.86 -23.23
N PRO A 59 -4.53 -19.06 -24.19
CA PRO A 59 -3.23 -19.70 -23.94
C PRO A 59 -2.37 -19.02 -22.85
N THR A 60 -2.70 -17.77 -22.51
CA THR A 60 -2.11 -16.93 -21.44
C THR A 60 -2.72 -17.18 -20.04
N LEU A 61 -3.76 -18.00 -19.92
CA LEU A 61 -4.49 -18.21 -18.66
C LEU A 61 -3.58 -18.80 -17.56
N GLY A 62 -3.59 -18.19 -16.38
CA GLY A 62 -2.69 -18.55 -15.27
C GLY A 62 -1.34 -17.81 -15.26
N ALA A 63 -0.92 -17.18 -16.36
CA ALA A 63 0.24 -16.27 -16.40
C ALA A 63 -0.16 -14.78 -16.31
N GLY A 64 -1.40 -14.52 -15.89
CA GLY A 64 -1.99 -13.19 -15.67
C GLY A 64 -2.52 -12.47 -16.92
N GLY A 65 -2.29 -12.99 -18.13
CA GLY A 65 -2.76 -12.38 -19.38
C GLY A 65 -4.16 -12.82 -19.83
N GLY A 66 -5.17 -12.82 -18.94
CA GLY A 66 -6.54 -13.29 -19.26
C GLY A 66 -7.21 -12.56 -20.44
N GLU A 67 -8.30 -13.13 -20.98
CA GLU A 67 -9.17 -12.37 -21.90
C GLU A 67 -9.81 -11.20 -21.13
N GLU A 68 -9.88 -10.03 -21.76
CA GLU A 68 -10.36 -8.80 -21.13
C GLU A 68 -11.66 -8.34 -21.78
N ILE A 69 -12.75 -8.35 -21.00
CA ILE A 69 -14.07 -7.92 -21.46
C ILE A 69 -14.34 -6.51 -20.93
N PRO A 70 -14.44 -5.48 -21.79
CA PRO A 70 -14.72 -4.12 -21.36
C PRO A 70 -16.20 -3.97 -20.96
N LEU A 71 -16.44 -3.58 -19.71
CA LEU A 71 -17.74 -3.18 -19.18
C LEU A 71 -17.83 -1.64 -19.14
N LYS A 72 -19.04 -1.10 -19.23
CA LYS A 72 -19.34 0.29 -18.89
C LYS A 72 -20.28 0.36 -17.70
N ILE A 73 -19.99 1.23 -16.74
CA ILE A 73 -20.86 1.54 -15.60
C ILE A 73 -21.48 2.92 -15.84
N SER A 74 -22.80 2.99 -15.83
CA SER A 74 -23.60 4.22 -15.78
C SER A 74 -23.73 4.65 -14.32
N ILE A 75 -23.16 5.80 -13.97
CA ILE A 75 -23.23 6.35 -12.61
C ILE A 75 -23.83 7.76 -12.64
N PHE A 76 -24.60 8.12 -11.62
CA PHE A 76 -25.24 9.43 -11.52
C PHE A 76 -25.30 9.91 -10.07
N GLY A 77 -25.11 11.21 -9.85
CA GLY A 77 -25.13 11.87 -8.55
C GLY A 77 -24.25 13.13 -8.54
N VAL A 78 -24.02 13.73 -7.38
CA VAL A 78 -23.19 14.95 -7.28
C VAL A 78 -21.69 14.58 -7.19
N PRO A 79 -20.83 15.05 -8.12
CA PRO A 79 -19.40 14.74 -8.11
C PRO A 79 -18.63 15.53 -7.04
N PRO A 80 -17.57 14.96 -6.41
CA PRO A 80 -17.02 13.62 -6.67
C PRO A 80 -17.90 12.49 -6.16
N LEU A 81 -18.01 11.44 -6.97
CA LEU A 81 -18.69 10.20 -6.63
C LEU A 81 -17.67 9.15 -6.15
N SER A 82 -18.12 8.21 -5.32
CA SER A 82 -17.38 6.98 -4.98
C SER A 82 -18.24 5.75 -5.26
N LEU A 83 -17.59 4.65 -5.62
CA LEU A 83 -18.24 3.42 -6.07
C LEU A 83 -17.61 2.20 -5.39
N ARG A 84 -18.46 1.29 -4.90
CA ARG A 84 -18.09 -0.04 -4.40
C ARG A 84 -18.70 -1.13 -5.26
N TRP A 85 -17.90 -2.15 -5.55
CA TRP A 85 -18.31 -3.37 -6.24
C TRP A 85 -17.41 -4.53 -5.78
N ARG A 86 -17.76 -5.76 -6.13
CA ARG A 86 -16.88 -6.93 -5.95
C ARG A 86 -16.67 -7.72 -7.22
N LYS A 87 -15.47 -8.28 -7.39
CA LYS A 87 -15.19 -9.40 -8.30
C LYS A 87 -15.42 -10.69 -7.53
N GLU A 88 -16.01 -11.70 -8.14
CA GLU A 88 -16.22 -13.02 -7.52
C GLU A 88 -15.79 -14.10 -8.50
N VAL A 89 -14.74 -14.85 -8.17
CA VAL A 89 -14.16 -15.91 -9.03
C VAL A 89 -14.28 -17.24 -8.33
N ASN A 90 -15.06 -18.17 -8.89
CA ASN A 90 -15.37 -19.47 -8.28
C ASN A 90 -15.79 -19.34 -6.79
N SER A 91 -16.75 -18.45 -6.53
CA SER A 91 -17.28 -18.11 -5.20
C SER A 91 -16.25 -17.57 -4.18
N LYS A 92 -15.18 -16.94 -4.66
CA LYS A 92 -14.27 -16.13 -3.83
C LYS A 92 -14.47 -14.64 -4.13
N PRO A 93 -15.08 -13.85 -3.24
CA PRO A 93 -15.27 -12.42 -3.43
C PRO A 93 -14.00 -11.62 -3.11
N GLU A 94 -13.68 -10.66 -3.96
CA GLU A 94 -12.62 -9.65 -3.81
C GLU A 94 -13.30 -8.26 -3.93
N PRO A 95 -13.42 -7.48 -2.84
CA PRO A 95 -14.12 -6.19 -2.83
C PRO A 95 -13.22 -5.06 -3.32
N PHE A 96 -13.81 -4.09 -4.02
CA PHE A 96 -13.16 -2.91 -4.58
C PHE A 96 -13.93 -1.64 -4.19
N MET A 97 -13.18 -0.57 -3.96
CA MET A 97 -13.71 0.77 -3.72
C MET A 97 -12.83 1.78 -4.46
N VAL A 98 -13.45 2.77 -5.10
CA VAL A 98 -12.78 3.91 -5.74
C VAL A 98 -13.50 5.21 -5.41
N GLU A 99 -12.75 6.31 -5.41
CA GLU A 99 -13.21 7.64 -5.01
C GLU A 99 -12.77 8.68 -6.05
N GLY A 100 -13.27 9.92 -5.93
CA GLY A 100 -12.87 11.03 -6.81
C GLY A 100 -13.40 10.94 -8.24
N ILE A 101 -14.54 10.28 -8.47
CA ILE A 101 -15.13 10.14 -9.80
C ILE A 101 -15.80 11.46 -10.21
N GLU A 102 -15.31 12.12 -11.27
CA GLU A 102 -15.81 13.41 -11.79
C GLU A 102 -15.84 13.46 -13.34
N GLY A 103 -16.58 14.42 -13.93
CA GLY A 103 -16.60 14.65 -15.38
C GLY A 103 -15.56 15.67 -15.88
N ASP A 104 -15.09 15.50 -17.12
CA ASP A 104 -14.14 16.40 -17.80
C ASP A 104 -14.70 17.84 -17.99
N THR A 105 -15.99 18.04 -17.78
CA THR A 105 -16.75 19.29 -17.96
C THR A 105 -16.33 20.45 -17.04
N HIS A 106 -15.54 20.19 -16.00
CA HIS A 106 -15.17 21.16 -14.96
C HIS A 106 -13.69 21.58 -14.95
N ILE A 107 -12.95 21.37 -16.04
CA ILE A 107 -11.51 21.72 -16.17
C ILE A 107 -11.24 23.25 -16.12
N TYR A 108 -12.23 24.12 -16.38
CA TYR A 108 -12.02 25.56 -16.59
C TYR A 108 -12.70 26.48 -15.55
N SER A 109 -12.24 26.48 -14.29
CA SER A 109 -12.58 27.58 -13.36
C SER A 109 -11.52 27.94 -12.31
N HIS A 110 -10.24 28.06 -12.71
CA HIS A 110 -9.27 28.90 -11.97
C HIS A 110 -9.59 30.39 -12.14
N SER A 111 -10.77 30.82 -11.72
CA SER A 111 -11.13 32.24 -11.57
C SER A 111 -10.69 32.73 -10.20
N HIS A 112 -9.87 33.78 -10.14
CA HIS A 112 -9.28 34.38 -8.92
C HIS A 112 -10.28 34.96 -7.87
N ASP A 113 -11.57 34.63 -7.96
CA ASP A 113 -12.69 35.13 -7.14
C ASP A 113 -13.21 34.07 -6.12
N GLU A 114 -12.50 32.94 -6.00
CA GLU A 114 -12.87 31.79 -5.13
C GLU A 114 -12.94 32.12 -3.63
N GLY A 115 -12.35 33.24 -3.17
CA GLY A 115 -12.41 33.70 -1.78
C GLY A 115 -13.83 33.94 -1.22
N ARG A 116 -14.86 33.92 -2.07
CA ARG A 116 -16.29 33.93 -1.69
C ARG A 116 -17.07 32.66 -2.02
N ARG A 117 -16.44 31.64 -2.61
CA ARG A 117 -17.12 30.44 -3.15
C ARG A 117 -16.90 29.15 -2.37
N VAL A 118 -15.92 29.09 -1.47
CA VAL A 118 -15.63 27.88 -0.64
C VAL A 118 -16.81 27.47 0.27
N ALA A 119 -17.79 28.34 0.53
CA ALA A 119 -19.05 27.96 1.19
C ALA A 119 -19.99 27.08 0.35
N ASN A 120 -19.74 26.94 -0.96
CA ASN A 120 -20.72 26.49 -1.95
C ASN A 120 -20.42 25.10 -2.55
N ALA A 121 -19.87 24.17 -1.77
CA ALA A 121 -19.77 22.75 -2.20
C ALA A 121 -21.15 22.19 -2.64
N GLY A 122 -22.24 22.66 -2.03
CA GLY A 122 -23.62 22.34 -2.37
C GLY A 122 -24.17 22.99 -3.66
N LEU A 123 -23.35 23.59 -4.53
CA LEU A 123 -23.82 24.19 -5.80
C LEU A 123 -23.39 23.44 -7.08
N ARG A 124 -22.72 22.29 -6.95
CA ARG A 124 -22.51 21.37 -8.08
C ARG A 124 -23.81 20.69 -8.49
N ALA A 125 -24.07 20.63 -9.79
CA ALA A 125 -25.19 19.87 -10.34
C ALA A 125 -24.91 18.36 -10.30
N PRO A 126 -25.93 17.50 -10.23
CA PRO A 126 -25.75 16.06 -10.39
C PRO A 126 -25.42 15.73 -11.85
N GLU A 127 -24.30 15.03 -12.07
CA GLU A 127 -23.84 14.60 -13.39
C GLU A 127 -24.21 13.14 -13.68
N GLN A 128 -24.26 12.77 -14.97
CA GLN A 128 -24.41 11.40 -15.45
C GLN A 128 -23.12 11.00 -16.16
N LEU A 129 -22.32 10.15 -15.52
CA LEU A 129 -21.00 9.75 -16.01
C LEU A 129 -21.02 8.29 -16.50
N SER A 130 -20.08 7.94 -17.38
CA SER A 130 -19.90 6.59 -17.90
C SER A 130 -18.46 6.13 -17.67
N ILE A 131 -18.28 5.11 -16.82
CA ILE A 131 -16.97 4.64 -16.36
C ILE A 131 -16.61 3.33 -17.08
N PRO A 132 -15.40 3.20 -17.66
CA PRO A 132 -14.89 1.91 -18.13
C PRO A 132 -14.44 1.04 -16.96
N LEU A 133 -14.85 -0.23 -16.93
CA LEU A 133 -14.36 -1.26 -16.01
C LEU A 133 -13.97 -2.50 -16.80
N THR A 134 -12.74 -2.99 -16.66
CA THR A 134 -12.32 -4.22 -17.36
C THR A 134 -12.59 -5.46 -16.50
N MET A 135 -13.37 -6.41 -17.02
CA MET A 135 -13.48 -7.75 -16.46
C MET A 135 -12.30 -8.61 -16.95
N THR A 136 -11.45 -9.03 -16.02
CA THR A 136 -10.23 -9.83 -16.30
C THR A 136 -10.51 -11.33 -16.10
N LEU A 137 -10.44 -12.10 -17.18
CA LEU A 137 -10.69 -13.56 -17.17
C LEU A 137 -9.38 -14.32 -16.89
N ASP A 138 -8.88 -14.18 -15.66
CA ASP A 138 -7.56 -14.66 -15.20
C ASP A 138 -7.52 -16.12 -14.72
N ALA A 139 -8.69 -16.77 -14.56
CA ALA A 139 -8.83 -18.16 -14.11
C ALA A 139 -9.93 -18.93 -14.88
N LEU A 140 -9.90 -20.26 -14.79
CA LEU A 140 -11.00 -21.14 -15.25
C LEU A 140 -12.24 -21.01 -14.36
N GLY A 141 -13.42 -21.34 -14.90
CA GLY A 141 -14.69 -21.33 -14.17
C GLY A 141 -15.39 -19.97 -14.21
N THR A 142 -16.28 -19.72 -13.26
CA THR A 142 -17.21 -18.58 -13.30
C THR A 142 -16.62 -17.33 -12.67
N HIS A 143 -16.65 -16.23 -13.43
CA HIS A 143 -16.34 -14.87 -13.00
C HIS A 143 -17.64 -14.08 -12.92
N SER A 144 -17.86 -13.37 -11.81
CA SER A 144 -18.98 -12.44 -11.65
C SER A 144 -18.49 -11.10 -11.10
N TYR A 145 -19.12 -10.01 -11.54
CA TYR A 145 -18.88 -8.65 -11.07
C TYR A 145 -20.21 -8.07 -10.60
N VAL A 146 -20.27 -7.64 -9.33
CA VAL A 146 -21.50 -7.17 -8.66
C VAL A 146 -21.28 -5.77 -8.13
N LEU A 147 -22.09 -4.80 -8.58
CA LEU A 147 -22.12 -3.45 -8.02
C LEU A 147 -22.79 -3.48 -6.64
N GLU A 148 -22.20 -2.80 -5.64
CA GLU A 148 -22.70 -2.85 -4.26
C GLU A 148 -23.31 -1.52 -3.81
N SER A 149 -22.59 -0.41 -3.92
CA SER A 149 -23.10 0.91 -3.50
C SER A 149 -22.38 2.08 -4.17
N VAL A 150 -23.07 3.20 -4.28
CA VAL A 150 -22.54 4.52 -4.69
C VAL A 150 -22.72 5.54 -3.57
N THR A 151 -21.78 6.46 -3.40
CA THR A 151 -21.91 7.63 -2.51
C THR A 151 -21.54 8.91 -3.24
N ASP A 152 -22.30 9.98 -3.03
CA ASP A 152 -22.04 11.31 -3.64
C ASP A 152 -21.28 12.28 -2.72
N ALA A 153 -20.90 13.43 -3.27
CA ALA A 153 -20.17 14.50 -2.57
C ALA A 153 -20.90 15.10 -1.35
N LEU A 154 -22.21 14.85 -1.20
CA LEU A 154 -23.02 15.29 -0.06
C LEU A 154 -23.17 14.18 1.00
N GLY A 155 -22.55 13.01 0.79
CA GLY A 155 -22.60 11.85 1.67
C GLY A 155 -23.81 10.93 1.45
N ASN A 156 -24.65 11.17 0.46
CA ASN A 156 -25.81 10.31 0.18
C ASN A 156 -25.32 8.95 -0.31
N THR A 157 -25.50 7.89 0.48
CA THR A 157 -25.11 6.52 0.12
C THR A 157 -26.31 5.70 -0.33
N VAL A 158 -26.21 5.03 -1.48
CA VAL A 158 -27.30 4.23 -2.06
C VAL A 158 -26.78 2.87 -2.54
N THR A 159 -27.47 1.79 -2.16
CA THR A 159 -27.20 0.43 -2.65
C THR A 159 -27.51 0.34 -4.15
N ALA A 160 -26.61 -0.23 -4.94
CA ALA A 160 -26.83 -0.44 -6.37
C ALA A 160 -28.08 -1.31 -6.61
N GLY A 161 -28.84 -1.01 -7.68
CA GLY A 161 -30.09 -1.73 -7.99
C GLY A 161 -31.30 -1.45 -7.10
N SER A 162 -31.18 -0.67 -6.03
CA SER A 162 -32.30 -0.34 -5.11
C SER A 162 -33.53 0.30 -5.77
N HIS A 163 -33.37 0.91 -6.94
CA HIS A 163 -34.45 1.48 -7.74
C HIS A 163 -35.05 0.52 -8.81
N ALA A 164 -34.48 -0.67 -8.99
CA ALA A 164 -34.90 -1.68 -9.98
C ALA A 164 -34.55 -3.11 -9.52
N PRO A 165 -35.13 -3.61 -8.41
CA PRO A 165 -34.71 -4.86 -7.78
C PRO A 165 -34.95 -6.11 -8.64
N ASP A 166 -35.88 -6.07 -9.59
CA ASP A 166 -36.24 -7.20 -10.46
C ASP A 166 -35.26 -7.41 -11.64
N ASP A 167 -34.34 -6.46 -11.90
CA ASP A 167 -33.42 -6.48 -13.05
C ASP A 167 -31.96 -6.70 -12.60
N VAL A 168 -31.66 -7.95 -12.23
CA VAL A 168 -30.33 -8.37 -11.75
C VAL A 168 -29.22 -8.09 -12.80
N SER A 169 -29.56 -8.07 -14.09
CA SER A 169 -28.60 -7.84 -15.19
C SER A 169 -27.93 -6.46 -15.19
N LYS A 170 -28.57 -5.48 -14.55
CA LYS A 170 -28.03 -4.13 -14.32
C LYS A 170 -27.04 -4.04 -13.17
N ILE A 171 -27.06 -5.01 -12.25
CA ILE A 171 -26.31 -4.99 -10.99
C ILE A 171 -25.14 -5.98 -11.05
N THR A 172 -25.36 -7.11 -11.74
CA THR A 172 -24.45 -8.24 -11.82
C THR A 172 -24.15 -8.60 -13.26
N ARG A 173 -22.87 -8.83 -13.60
CA ARG A 173 -22.45 -9.44 -14.87
C ARG A 173 -21.59 -10.67 -14.62
N THR A 174 -21.86 -11.74 -15.36
CA THR A 174 -21.28 -13.06 -15.12
C THR A 174 -20.89 -13.72 -16.44
N THR A 175 -19.76 -14.42 -16.46
CA THR A 175 -19.30 -15.25 -17.59
C THR A 175 -18.50 -16.45 -17.07
N THR A 176 -18.44 -17.54 -17.83
CA THR A 176 -17.75 -18.77 -17.42
C THR A 176 -16.66 -19.15 -18.43
N VAL A 177 -15.45 -19.41 -17.95
CA VAL A 177 -14.26 -19.75 -18.75
C VAL A 177 -14.04 -21.27 -18.75
N LEU A 178 -14.32 -21.90 -19.89
CA LEU A 178 -14.08 -23.31 -20.17
C LEU A 178 -12.64 -23.57 -20.62
N ARG A 179 -12.12 -24.78 -20.37
CA ARG A 179 -10.85 -25.24 -20.94
C ARG A 179 -10.93 -25.41 -22.46
N ARG A 180 -9.83 -25.19 -23.16
CA ARG A 180 -9.69 -25.54 -24.58
C ARG A 180 -9.33 -27.03 -24.71
N PRO A 181 -10.13 -27.86 -25.41
CA PRO A 181 -9.90 -29.30 -25.51
C PRO A 181 -8.60 -29.61 -26.29
N ALA A 182 -7.92 -30.70 -25.95
CA ALA A 182 -6.65 -31.09 -26.59
C ALA A 182 -6.68 -32.53 -27.11
N VAL A 183 -6.31 -32.78 -28.37
CA VAL A 183 -6.53 -34.08 -29.05
C VAL A 183 -5.23 -34.72 -29.57
N SER A 184 -5.14 -36.04 -29.49
CA SER A 184 -4.04 -36.83 -30.09
C SER A 184 -4.44 -38.27 -30.38
N PHE A 185 -3.70 -38.96 -31.26
CA PHE A 185 -3.81 -40.42 -31.38
C PHE A 185 -3.25 -41.13 -30.13
N THR A 186 -3.86 -42.24 -29.76
CA THR A 186 -3.39 -43.14 -28.69
C THR A 186 -3.02 -44.51 -29.28
N GLY A 187 -1.91 -45.08 -28.80
CA GLY A 187 -1.40 -46.38 -29.24
C GLY A 187 -0.65 -46.40 -30.58
N CYS A 188 -0.63 -45.30 -31.34
CA CYS A 188 0.08 -45.16 -32.62
C CYS A 188 1.07 -43.98 -32.54
N VAL A 189 2.35 -44.22 -32.79
CA VAL A 189 3.43 -43.22 -32.70
C VAL A 189 4.47 -43.43 -33.82
N PRO A 190 5.32 -42.45 -34.15
CA PRO A 190 6.48 -42.67 -35.02
C PRO A 190 7.29 -43.90 -34.56
N GLY A 191 7.63 -44.79 -35.50
CA GLY A 191 8.29 -46.07 -35.21
C GLY A 191 7.36 -47.21 -34.74
N ARG A 192 6.14 -46.93 -34.28
CA ARG A 192 5.11 -47.93 -33.95
C ARG A 192 3.80 -47.66 -34.72
N PRO A 193 3.76 -47.95 -36.04
CA PRO A 193 2.57 -47.78 -36.87
C PRO A 193 1.46 -48.76 -36.48
N ALA A 194 0.21 -48.35 -36.71
CA ALA A 194 -0.96 -49.21 -36.50
C ALA A 194 -0.96 -50.37 -37.51
N PRO A 195 -1.05 -51.64 -37.07
CA PRO A 195 -1.10 -52.79 -37.97
C PRO A 195 -2.50 -52.93 -38.59
N LEU A 196 -2.55 -52.97 -39.91
CA LEU A 196 -3.71 -53.43 -40.66
C LEU A 196 -3.48 -54.89 -41.06
N LEU A 197 -4.40 -55.78 -40.72
CA LEU A 197 -4.32 -57.19 -41.15
C LEU A 197 -5.13 -57.36 -42.43
N ILE A 198 -4.58 -58.12 -43.39
CA ILE A 198 -5.26 -58.47 -44.65
C ILE A 198 -6.65 -59.05 -44.34
N GLY A 199 -7.70 -58.37 -44.81
CA GLY A 199 -9.10 -58.74 -44.59
C GLY A 199 -9.77 -58.22 -43.31
N ALA A 200 -9.11 -57.35 -42.54
CA ALA A 200 -9.63 -56.75 -41.31
C ALA A 200 -9.59 -55.21 -41.33
N GLU A 201 -10.12 -54.57 -40.28
CA GLU A 201 -10.02 -53.12 -40.05
C GLU A 201 -9.05 -52.83 -38.90
N ALA A 202 -8.21 -51.80 -39.04
CA ALA A 202 -7.42 -51.25 -37.95
C ALA A 202 -8.24 -50.19 -37.18
N SER A 203 -8.26 -50.23 -35.85
CA SER A 203 -8.92 -49.22 -35.03
C SER A 203 -7.93 -48.19 -34.53
N LEU A 204 -8.06 -46.95 -35.00
CA LEU A 204 -7.27 -45.80 -34.56
C LEU A 204 -8.01 -45.12 -33.41
N SER A 205 -7.42 -45.14 -32.21
CA SER A 205 -8.01 -44.48 -31.05
C SER A 205 -7.51 -43.05 -30.94
N VAL A 206 -8.43 -42.12 -30.69
CA VAL A 206 -8.18 -40.68 -30.54
C VAL A 206 -8.82 -40.26 -29.22
N SER A 207 -8.08 -39.54 -28.37
CA SER A 207 -8.57 -39.10 -27.05
C SER A 207 -8.54 -37.58 -26.92
N ALA A 208 -9.65 -36.98 -26.51
CA ALA A 208 -9.72 -35.60 -26.04
C ALA A 208 -9.30 -35.50 -24.57
N ARG A 209 -8.40 -34.56 -24.29
CA ARG A 209 -7.90 -34.16 -22.98
C ARG A 209 -8.36 -32.73 -22.68
N ASP A 210 -8.26 -32.33 -21.42
CA ASP A 210 -8.50 -30.95 -20.95
C ASP A 210 -9.79 -30.31 -21.50
N SER A 211 -10.85 -31.10 -21.57
CA SER A 211 -12.14 -30.72 -22.11
C SER A 211 -13.23 -30.68 -21.03
N ASP A 212 -14.06 -29.64 -21.02
CA ASP A 212 -15.17 -29.51 -20.07
C ASP A 212 -16.49 -30.00 -20.70
N ARG A 213 -17.39 -30.56 -19.88
CA ARG A 213 -18.58 -31.28 -20.38
C ARG A 213 -19.51 -30.38 -21.21
N GLU A 214 -19.57 -29.08 -20.90
CA GLU A 214 -20.43 -28.10 -21.59
C GLU A 214 -19.96 -27.75 -23.02
N ASP A 215 -18.70 -28.03 -23.34
CA ASP A 215 -18.13 -27.88 -24.70
C ASP A 215 -18.33 -29.13 -25.58
N GLY A 216 -18.83 -30.24 -25.02
CA GLY A 216 -19.13 -31.44 -25.79
C GLY A 216 -20.43 -31.33 -26.62
N PRO A 217 -20.58 -32.12 -27.70
CA PRO A 217 -19.60 -33.06 -28.26
C PRO A 217 -18.54 -32.37 -29.12
N TRP A 218 -17.43 -33.08 -29.40
CA TRP A 218 -16.29 -32.54 -30.16
C TRP A 218 -16.20 -33.10 -31.57
N ASP A 219 -16.07 -32.22 -32.56
CA ASP A 219 -15.71 -32.53 -33.95
C ASP A 219 -14.19 -32.65 -34.10
N VAL A 220 -13.69 -33.86 -34.33
CA VAL A 220 -12.28 -34.10 -34.72
C VAL A 220 -12.18 -34.16 -36.24
N THR A 221 -11.35 -33.31 -36.84
CA THR A 221 -11.10 -33.29 -38.29
C THR A 221 -9.83 -34.08 -38.62
N VAL A 222 -9.93 -35.10 -39.47
CA VAL A 222 -8.82 -35.99 -39.83
C VAL A 222 -8.65 -36.06 -41.35
N GLN A 223 -7.41 -35.94 -41.80
CA GLN A 223 -6.98 -36.08 -43.18
C GLN A 223 -6.28 -37.44 -43.40
N TYR A 224 -6.65 -38.13 -44.47
CA TYR A 224 -5.99 -39.32 -44.95
C TYR A 224 -5.17 -39.01 -46.21
N ARG A 225 -3.92 -39.48 -46.24
CA ARG A 225 -3.07 -39.53 -47.43
C ARG A 225 -2.66 -40.99 -47.68
N PRO A 226 -2.94 -41.56 -48.86
CA PRO A 226 -2.34 -42.84 -49.23
C PRO A 226 -0.82 -42.67 -49.36
N THR A 227 -0.04 -43.67 -48.95
CA THR A 227 1.37 -43.75 -49.34
C THR A 227 1.46 -44.13 -50.82
N ASP A 228 2.26 -43.39 -51.60
CA ASP A 228 2.54 -43.74 -53.00
C ASP A 228 3.16 -45.15 -53.09
N ALA A 229 2.69 -45.94 -54.05
CA ALA A 229 3.11 -47.33 -54.23
C ALA A 229 4.42 -47.41 -55.02
N GLU A 230 5.33 -48.31 -54.61
CA GLU A 230 6.52 -48.65 -55.42
C GLU A 230 6.09 -49.13 -56.82
N GLU A 231 6.84 -48.74 -57.86
CA GLU A 231 6.54 -49.06 -59.26
C GLU A 231 6.64 -50.59 -59.50
N GLY A 232 5.48 -51.26 -59.56
CA GLY A 232 5.42 -52.68 -59.89
C GLY A 232 4.09 -53.38 -59.60
N SER A 233 3.32 -52.93 -58.60
CA SER A 233 2.05 -53.57 -58.24
C SER A 233 0.95 -53.29 -59.26
N LYS A 234 0.48 -54.33 -59.98
CA LYS A 234 -0.59 -54.24 -60.99
C LYS A 234 -2.01 -54.23 -60.42
N SER A 235 -2.20 -54.09 -59.10
CA SER A 235 -3.54 -54.16 -58.49
C SER A 235 -3.76 -53.16 -57.34
N SER A 236 -3.95 -51.88 -57.67
CA SER A 236 -4.63 -50.93 -56.78
C SER A 236 -5.54 -49.99 -57.57
N LYS A 237 -6.83 -49.95 -57.25
CA LYS A 237 -7.67 -48.80 -57.61
C LYS A 237 -7.03 -47.57 -56.97
N LYS A 238 -6.80 -46.48 -57.73
CA LYS A 238 -6.15 -45.26 -57.22
C LYS A 238 -6.84 -44.77 -55.94
N LEU A 239 -6.22 -45.01 -54.79
CA LEU A 239 -6.66 -44.49 -53.51
C LEU A 239 -6.59 -42.96 -53.58
N LYS A 240 -7.68 -42.28 -53.21
CA LYS A 240 -7.73 -40.82 -53.17
C LYS A 240 -7.51 -40.34 -51.73
N PRO A 241 -6.72 -39.28 -51.50
CA PRO A 241 -6.69 -38.61 -50.21
C PRO A 241 -8.07 -38.00 -49.90
N TRP A 242 -8.39 -37.88 -48.63
CA TRP A 242 -9.64 -37.28 -48.16
C TRP A 242 -9.44 -36.54 -46.84
N THR A 243 -10.41 -35.69 -46.48
CA THR A 243 -10.52 -35.08 -45.15
C THR A 243 -11.95 -35.29 -44.67
N GLN A 244 -12.13 -35.80 -43.46
CA GLN A 244 -13.44 -36.09 -42.85
C GLN A 244 -13.50 -35.57 -41.42
N LYS A 245 -14.72 -35.30 -40.94
CA LYS A 245 -15.01 -35.00 -39.54
C LYS A 245 -15.57 -36.24 -38.84
N PHE A 246 -15.21 -36.41 -37.58
CA PHE A 246 -15.68 -37.45 -36.70
C PHE A 246 -16.08 -36.82 -35.36
N THR A 247 -17.36 -36.88 -35.01
CA THR A 247 -17.92 -36.28 -33.79
C THR A 247 -17.92 -37.30 -32.64
N THR A 248 -17.70 -36.87 -31.40
CA THR A 248 -17.77 -37.76 -30.23
C THR A 248 -19.20 -38.17 -29.88
N GLU A 249 -19.34 -39.35 -29.25
CA GLU A 249 -20.62 -39.85 -28.72
C GLU A 249 -21.02 -39.08 -27.45
N GLY A 250 -21.58 -37.88 -27.64
CA GLY A 250 -21.93 -36.96 -26.56
C GLY A 250 -20.71 -36.54 -25.75
N GLU A 251 -20.78 -36.66 -24.42
CA GLU A 251 -19.70 -36.33 -23.49
C GLU A 251 -18.49 -37.27 -23.54
N ARG A 252 -18.53 -38.37 -24.32
CA ARG A 252 -17.40 -39.30 -24.41
C ARG A 252 -16.17 -38.61 -24.99
N LYS A 253 -15.03 -38.74 -24.30
CA LYS A 253 -13.76 -38.13 -24.70
C LYS A 253 -12.96 -38.96 -25.70
N ASP A 254 -13.27 -40.25 -25.82
CA ASP A 254 -12.59 -41.16 -26.74
C ASP A 254 -13.41 -41.36 -28.02
N LEU A 255 -12.70 -41.33 -29.15
CA LEU A 255 -13.20 -41.57 -30.49
C LEU A 255 -12.41 -42.74 -31.12
N ARG A 256 -13.09 -43.62 -31.85
CA ARG A 256 -12.46 -44.73 -32.60
C ARG A 256 -12.74 -44.61 -34.09
N ILE A 257 -11.69 -44.32 -34.86
CA ILE A 257 -11.73 -44.23 -36.32
C ILE A 257 -11.35 -45.61 -36.88
N LYS A 258 -12.13 -46.11 -37.85
CA LYS A 258 -11.83 -47.36 -38.56
C LYS A 258 -10.99 -47.06 -39.80
N ALA A 259 -9.81 -47.67 -39.91
CA ALA A 259 -8.95 -47.61 -41.07
C ALA A 259 -8.95 -48.97 -41.79
N SER A 260 -9.42 -48.98 -43.04
CA SER A 260 -9.49 -50.16 -43.91
C SER A 260 -8.46 -50.12 -45.06
N THR A 261 -7.60 -49.10 -45.10
CA THR A 261 -6.60 -48.88 -46.16
C THR A 261 -5.26 -48.42 -45.57
N PRO A 262 -4.11 -48.91 -46.07
CA PRO A 262 -2.80 -48.46 -45.60
C PRO A 262 -2.47 -47.05 -46.10
N GLY A 263 -1.83 -46.25 -45.25
CA GLY A 263 -1.53 -44.84 -45.50
C GLY A 263 -1.32 -44.04 -44.22
N GLU A 264 -1.34 -42.71 -44.31
CA GLU A 264 -1.11 -41.79 -43.19
C GLU A 264 -2.37 -41.00 -42.85
N TYR A 265 -2.79 -41.10 -41.60
CA TYR A 265 -3.96 -40.41 -41.04
C TYR A 265 -3.47 -39.32 -40.10
N THR A 266 -3.82 -38.06 -40.34
CA THR A 266 -3.35 -36.89 -39.58
C THR A 266 -4.52 -36.08 -39.05
N ILE A 267 -4.54 -35.80 -37.75
CA ILE A 267 -5.51 -34.91 -37.11
C ILE A 267 -5.17 -33.46 -37.49
N LEU A 268 -6.12 -32.73 -38.05
CA LEU A 268 -5.97 -31.32 -38.44
C LEU A 268 -6.49 -30.34 -37.38
N GLY A 269 -7.42 -30.78 -36.52
CA GLY A 269 -8.03 -29.92 -35.50
C GLY A 269 -9.16 -30.61 -34.74
N ILE A 270 -9.53 -30.01 -33.60
CA ILE A 270 -10.68 -30.39 -32.78
C ILE A 270 -11.48 -29.12 -32.46
N LYS A 271 -12.82 -29.19 -32.56
CA LYS A 271 -13.73 -28.09 -32.22
C LYS A 271 -14.91 -28.62 -31.41
N GLY A 272 -15.11 -28.08 -30.21
CA GLY A 272 -16.31 -28.32 -29.42
C GLY A 272 -17.46 -27.40 -29.82
N LYS A 273 -18.48 -27.37 -28.98
CA LYS A 273 -19.66 -26.50 -29.11
C LYS A 273 -19.30 -25.01 -29.02
N TYR A 274 -18.30 -24.66 -28.21
CA TYR A 274 -17.83 -23.29 -28.01
C TYR A 274 -16.35 -23.13 -28.38
N CYS A 275 -15.50 -24.09 -27.98
CA CYS A 275 -14.05 -23.92 -27.99
C CYS A 275 -13.34 -24.62 -29.16
N GLU A 276 -12.45 -23.87 -29.83
CA GLU A 276 -11.44 -24.45 -30.72
C GLU A 276 -10.27 -24.97 -29.91
N GLY A 277 -10.03 -26.27 -30.00
CA GLY A 277 -8.97 -26.94 -29.24
C GLY A 277 -7.64 -27.04 -29.98
N ASP A 278 -6.72 -27.81 -29.40
CA ASP A 278 -5.34 -27.97 -29.86
C ASP A 278 -5.00 -29.42 -30.21
N VAL A 279 -4.07 -29.61 -31.15
CA VAL A 279 -3.65 -30.95 -31.61
C VAL A 279 -2.28 -31.28 -31.01
N LEU A 280 -2.26 -32.20 -30.05
CA LEU A 280 -1.05 -32.71 -29.38
C LEU A 280 -0.35 -33.76 -30.25
N SER A 281 0.92 -34.02 -29.95
CA SER A 281 1.73 -35.10 -30.52
C SER A 281 1.34 -36.43 -29.85
N PRO A 282 1.07 -37.52 -30.60
CA PRO A 282 1.13 -37.63 -32.06
C PRO A 282 -0.15 -37.14 -32.78
N GLU A 283 0.04 -36.28 -33.79
CA GLU A 283 -1.01 -35.87 -34.74
C GLU A 283 -1.20 -36.86 -35.89
N THR A 284 -0.13 -37.58 -36.28
CA THR A 284 -0.14 -38.50 -37.42
C THR A 284 0.02 -39.94 -36.97
N CYS A 285 -0.92 -40.79 -37.36
CA CYS A 285 -0.81 -42.24 -37.29
C CYS A 285 -0.60 -42.84 -38.68
N LYS A 286 0.48 -43.61 -38.84
CA LYS A 286 0.74 -44.39 -40.06
C LYS A 286 0.14 -45.78 -39.91
N VAL A 287 -0.69 -46.19 -40.87
CA VAL A 287 -1.34 -47.49 -40.95
C VAL A 287 -0.58 -48.33 -41.98
N VAL A 288 -0.08 -49.48 -41.55
CA VAL A 288 0.77 -50.37 -42.36
C VAL A 288 0.14 -51.75 -42.43
N GLU A 289 -0.14 -52.21 -43.64
CA GLU A 289 -0.61 -53.58 -43.89
C GLU A 289 0.47 -54.60 -43.53
N ARG A 290 0.08 -55.67 -42.84
CA ARG A 290 0.97 -56.77 -42.44
C ARG A 290 0.79 -57.94 -43.38
N PRO A 291 1.86 -58.43 -44.04
CA PRO A 291 1.77 -59.61 -44.89
C PRO A 291 1.51 -60.87 -44.06
N LEU A 292 0.92 -61.89 -44.70
CA LEU A 292 0.86 -63.24 -44.14
C LEU A 292 2.28 -63.76 -43.89
N PRO A 293 2.54 -64.48 -42.78
CA PRO A 293 3.85 -65.02 -42.50
C PRO A 293 4.17 -66.22 -43.40
N THR A 294 5.42 -66.30 -43.86
CA THR A 294 5.92 -67.39 -44.71
C THR A 294 7.25 -67.93 -44.17
N ALA A 295 7.61 -69.15 -44.56
CA ALA A 295 8.87 -69.78 -44.19
C ALA A 295 9.58 -70.33 -45.43
N GLU A 296 10.81 -69.88 -45.68
CA GLU A 296 11.77 -70.61 -46.51
C GLU A 296 12.55 -71.55 -45.57
N ILE A 297 12.67 -72.81 -45.96
CA ILE A 297 13.20 -73.89 -45.10
C ILE A 297 14.23 -74.69 -45.88
N GLU A 298 15.49 -74.53 -45.50
CA GLU A 298 16.63 -75.25 -46.08
C GLU A 298 17.11 -76.32 -45.10
N TRP A 299 17.00 -77.59 -45.47
CA TRP A 299 17.54 -78.70 -44.67
C TRP A 299 19.04 -78.90 -44.95
N LYS A 300 19.84 -78.92 -43.89
CA LYS A 300 21.27 -79.18 -43.90
C LYS A 300 21.59 -80.41 -43.07
N LYS A 301 22.12 -81.43 -43.74
CA LYS A 301 22.69 -82.60 -43.08
C LYS A 301 23.97 -82.18 -42.37
N ILE A 302 23.97 -82.25 -41.04
CA ILE A 302 25.20 -82.02 -40.27
C ILE A 302 25.99 -83.33 -40.33
N HIS A 303 27.30 -83.29 -40.62
CA HIS A 303 28.17 -84.47 -40.74
C HIS A 303 29.60 -84.04 -40.41
N GLU A 304 30.29 -84.75 -39.51
CA GLU A 304 31.67 -84.43 -39.12
C GLU A 304 32.40 -85.69 -38.62
N CYS A 305 33.52 -86.04 -39.28
CA CYS A 305 34.44 -87.13 -38.92
C CYS A 305 33.81 -88.50 -38.59
N SER A 306 33.51 -89.27 -39.64
CA SER A 306 33.05 -90.67 -39.62
C SER A 306 31.58 -90.92 -39.25
N GLY A 307 30.72 -89.90 -39.26
CA GLY A 307 29.28 -90.10 -39.16
C GLY A 307 28.45 -88.85 -39.49
N ASP A 308 27.18 -89.08 -39.82
CA ASP A 308 26.15 -88.04 -39.81
C ASP A 308 25.91 -87.58 -38.36
N ILE A 309 25.62 -86.29 -38.16
CA ILE A 309 25.63 -85.65 -36.84
C ILE A 309 24.36 -84.87 -36.43
N GLY A 310 23.22 -85.24 -37.01
CA GLY A 310 21.90 -84.65 -36.83
C GLY A 310 21.52 -83.77 -38.01
N VAL A 311 20.25 -83.32 -38.03
CA VAL A 311 19.78 -82.37 -39.04
C VAL A 311 19.83 -80.95 -38.48
N SER A 312 20.07 -79.98 -39.33
CA SER A 312 19.72 -78.59 -39.09
C SER A 312 18.71 -78.14 -40.13
N ALA A 313 17.63 -77.47 -39.73
CA ALA A 313 16.88 -76.63 -40.66
C ALA A 313 17.31 -75.18 -40.48
N GLY A 314 17.79 -74.56 -41.54
CA GLY A 314 17.85 -73.10 -41.65
C GLY A 314 16.46 -72.59 -42.01
N LEU A 315 15.76 -71.95 -41.07
CA LEU A 315 14.48 -71.30 -41.33
C LEU A 315 14.65 -69.79 -41.52
N VAL A 316 14.11 -69.28 -42.62
CA VAL A 316 13.92 -67.86 -42.89
C VAL A 316 12.42 -67.57 -42.78
N LEU A 317 12.03 -66.92 -41.68
CA LEU A 317 10.66 -66.68 -41.28
C LEU A 317 10.29 -65.22 -41.54
N HIS A 318 9.49 -64.99 -42.59
CA HIS A 318 9.00 -63.67 -42.96
C HIS A 318 7.68 -63.40 -42.22
N GLY A 319 7.49 -62.18 -41.73
CA GLY A 319 6.36 -61.79 -40.87
C GLY A 319 6.83 -61.02 -39.64
N THR A 320 6.06 -61.04 -38.56
CA THR A 320 6.36 -60.32 -37.31
C THR A 320 6.66 -61.29 -36.15
N PRO A 321 7.89 -61.35 -35.61
CA PRO A 321 8.18 -62.21 -34.47
C PRO A 321 7.40 -61.81 -33.20
N PRO A 322 7.18 -62.73 -32.24
CA PRO A 322 7.68 -64.09 -32.21
C PRO A 322 6.94 -65.04 -33.15
N PHE A 323 7.70 -65.90 -33.83
CA PHE A 323 7.15 -66.97 -34.66
C PHE A 323 6.98 -68.26 -33.87
N GLN A 324 5.97 -69.05 -34.20
CA GLN A 324 5.82 -70.44 -33.74
C GLN A 324 5.79 -71.36 -34.94
N VAL A 325 6.76 -72.26 -35.03
CA VAL A 325 6.90 -73.25 -36.09
C VAL A 325 6.50 -74.61 -35.53
N TYR A 326 5.52 -75.23 -36.17
CA TYR A 326 4.94 -76.53 -35.81
C TYR A 326 5.51 -77.59 -36.76
N TYR A 327 6.18 -78.60 -36.21
CA TYR A 327 6.85 -79.67 -36.95
C TYR A 327 6.69 -81.02 -36.27
N ASN A 328 6.70 -82.10 -37.05
CA ASN A 328 6.72 -83.46 -36.52
C ASN A 328 8.14 -84.01 -36.52
N MET A 329 8.49 -84.74 -35.46
CA MET A 329 9.64 -85.65 -35.41
C MET A 329 9.15 -87.09 -35.27
N GLN A 330 9.67 -87.97 -36.12
CA GLN A 330 9.47 -89.42 -36.02
C GLN A 330 10.84 -90.11 -35.91
N ARG A 331 10.90 -91.23 -35.17
CA ARG A 331 12.12 -92.02 -34.98
C ARG A 331 11.79 -93.48 -35.29
N ASP A 332 12.51 -94.09 -36.22
CA ASP A 332 12.24 -95.45 -36.69
C ASP A 332 10.72 -95.63 -36.96
N ASN A 333 10.05 -96.63 -36.35
CA ASN A 333 8.59 -96.81 -36.39
C ASN A 333 7.85 -96.29 -35.12
N GLU A 334 8.46 -95.44 -34.29
CA GLU A 334 7.76 -94.74 -33.19
C GLU A 334 6.67 -93.79 -33.75
N PRO A 335 5.59 -93.50 -33.00
CA PRO A 335 4.58 -92.52 -33.43
C PRO A 335 5.18 -91.11 -33.50
N ALA A 336 4.92 -90.42 -34.61
CA ALA A 336 5.39 -89.06 -34.84
C ALA A 336 4.86 -88.08 -33.78
N ARG A 337 5.75 -87.25 -33.22
CA ARG A 337 5.44 -86.28 -32.17
C ARG A 337 5.40 -84.87 -32.75
N GLU A 338 4.27 -84.17 -32.60
CA GLU A 338 4.20 -82.73 -32.90
C GLU A 338 5.01 -81.94 -31.87
N LEU A 339 5.89 -81.08 -32.36
CA LEU A 339 6.81 -80.25 -31.60
C LEU A 339 6.66 -78.81 -32.08
N VAL A 340 6.72 -77.87 -31.13
CA VAL A 340 6.62 -76.44 -31.43
C VAL A 340 7.92 -75.76 -31.04
N LYS A 341 8.59 -75.12 -32.00
CA LYS A 341 9.71 -74.22 -31.72
C LYS A 341 9.23 -72.78 -31.85
N THR A 342 9.39 -72.00 -30.78
CA THR A 342 9.23 -70.55 -30.83
C THR A 342 10.55 -69.90 -31.23
N PHE A 343 10.51 -69.02 -32.22
CA PHE A 343 11.64 -68.21 -32.66
C PHE A 343 11.36 -66.73 -32.39
N ALA A 344 12.25 -66.07 -31.67
CA ALA A 344 12.13 -64.65 -31.36
C ALA A 344 12.52 -63.73 -32.53
N THR A 345 12.96 -64.29 -33.67
CA THR A 345 13.54 -63.57 -34.81
C THR A 345 13.18 -64.23 -36.15
N SER A 346 13.30 -63.47 -37.23
CA SER A 346 13.03 -63.90 -38.61
C SER A 346 14.08 -64.84 -39.22
N ARG A 347 15.19 -65.10 -38.54
CA ARG A 347 16.01 -66.27 -38.80
C ARG A 347 16.06 -67.12 -37.54
N GLY A 348 16.00 -68.44 -37.76
CA GLY A 348 16.01 -69.44 -36.70
C GLY A 348 16.63 -70.71 -37.23
N GLU A 349 17.68 -71.18 -36.58
CA GLU A 349 18.21 -72.52 -36.83
C GLU A 349 17.49 -73.52 -35.93
N LEU A 350 16.91 -74.56 -36.54
CA LEU A 350 16.39 -75.72 -35.81
C LEU A 350 17.42 -76.85 -35.93
N THR A 351 18.48 -76.76 -35.13
CA THR A 351 19.39 -77.87 -34.89
C THR A 351 18.65 -78.97 -34.14
N ILE A 352 18.49 -80.13 -34.78
CA ILE A 352 17.94 -81.33 -34.16
C ILE A 352 19.04 -82.38 -34.12
N GLN A 353 19.73 -82.39 -32.97
CA GLN A 353 20.76 -83.35 -32.63
C GLN A 353 20.25 -84.25 -31.49
N PRO A 354 19.53 -85.35 -31.81
CA PRO A 354 19.13 -86.32 -30.81
C PRO A 354 20.33 -86.88 -30.02
N GLU A 355 20.23 -86.88 -28.69
CA GLU A 355 21.24 -87.45 -27.77
C GLU A 355 21.45 -88.97 -27.91
N ARG A 356 20.75 -89.61 -28.84
CA ARG A 356 20.71 -91.06 -29.05
C ARG A 356 20.77 -91.36 -30.55
N SER A 357 21.63 -92.28 -30.95
CA SER A 357 21.67 -92.81 -32.31
C SER A 357 20.34 -93.48 -32.70
N GLY A 358 19.94 -93.33 -33.96
CA GLY A 358 18.73 -93.88 -34.55
C GLY A 358 18.42 -93.21 -35.90
N HIS A 359 17.42 -93.70 -36.63
CA HIS A 359 16.94 -93.06 -37.86
C HIS A 359 15.81 -92.08 -37.52
N TYR A 360 15.94 -90.81 -37.92
CA TYR A 360 14.96 -89.78 -37.61
C TYR A 360 14.43 -89.08 -38.86
N THR A 361 13.10 -88.95 -38.96
CA THR A 361 12.35 -88.25 -40.01
C THR A 361 11.72 -86.97 -39.46
N PHE A 362 11.77 -85.87 -40.22
CA PHE A 362 11.26 -84.56 -39.79
C PHE A 362 10.42 -83.86 -40.86
N THR A 363 9.30 -83.22 -40.47
CA THR A 363 8.37 -82.55 -41.42
C THR A 363 7.74 -81.29 -40.82
N PHE A 364 7.72 -80.18 -41.55
CA PHE A 364 7.09 -78.91 -41.12
C PHE A 364 5.63 -78.77 -41.59
N LEU A 365 4.75 -78.26 -40.72
CA LEU A 365 3.29 -78.24 -40.94
C LEU A 365 2.65 -76.84 -40.93
N GLN A 366 2.94 -76.01 -39.92
CA GLN A 366 2.24 -74.74 -39.70
C GLN A 366 3.18 -73.66 -39.15
N LEU A 367 2.86 -72.40 -39.47
CA LEU A 367 3.51 -71.20 -38.98
C LEU A 367 2.50 -70.30 -38.25
N SER A 368 2.91 -69.71 -37.14
CA SER A 368 2.26 -68.54 -36.57
C SER A 368 3.28 -67.42 -36.42
N ASP A 369 2.84 -66.17 -36.47
CA ASP A 369 3.60 -64.98 -36.10
C ASP A 369 2.84 -64.21 -34.99
N ALA A 370 3.26 -62.99 -34.66
CA ALA A 370 2.58 -62.16 -33.67
C ALA A 370 1.13 -61.79 -34.02
N ASN A 371 0.72 -61.88 -35.30
CA ASN A 371 -0.57 -61.41 -35.83
C ASN A 371 -1.46 -62.58 -36.28
N TYR A 372 -0.89 -63.57 -36.96
CA TYR A 372 -1.56 -64.67 -37.64
C TYR A 372 -1.22 -66.01 -36.99
N LYS A 373 -2.22 -66.87 -36.78
CA LYS A 373 -2.06 -68.16 -36.08
C LYS A 373 -2.35 -69.34 -37.00
N LYS A 374 -1.51 -70.38 -36.92
CA LYS A 374 -1.63 -71.66 -37.64
C LYS A 374 -1.87 -71.52 -39.16
N VAL A 375 -1.15 -70.61 -39.80
CA VAL A 375 -1.05 -70.52 -41.26
C VAL A 375 -0.39 -71.80 -41.78
N ALA A 376 -1.00 -72.46 -42.76
CA ALA A 376 -0.52 -73.73 -43.28
C ALA A 376 0.76 -73.56 -44.13
N LEU A 377 1.80 -74.35 -43.84
CA LEU A 377 3.01 -74.44 -44.64
C LEU A 377 2.98 -75.70 -45.52
N LYS A 378 3.53 -75.61 -46.73
CA LYS A 378 3.92 -76.77 -47.55
C LYS A 378 5.41 -77.06 -47.33
N GLY A 379 5.75 -77.54 -46.13
CA GLY A 379 7.13 -77.73 -45.70
C GLY A 379 7.79 -78.99 -46.29
N PRO A 380 9.12 -78.97 -46.54
CA PRO A 380 9.89 -80.14 -46.94
C PRO A 380 10.23 -81.06 -45.75
N SER A 381 10.59 -82.32 -46.02
CA SER A 381 10.99 -83.32 -45.02
C SER A 381 12.36 -83.97 -45.30
N ILE A 382 13.01 -84.56 -44.28
CA ILE A 382 14.36 -85.18 -44.37
C ILE A 382 14.59 -86.31 -43.33
N ASP A 383 15.57 -87.19 -43.58
CA ASP A 383 15.95 -88.38 -42.78
C ASP A 383 17.47 -88.46 -42.42
N GLN A 384 17.86 -88.74 -41.13
CA GLN A 384 19.29 -88.78 -40.67
C GLN A 384 19.66 -89.47 -39.29
N VAL A 385 20.95 -89.38 -38.85
CA VAL A 385 21.68 -90.00 -37.66
C VAL A 385 22.72 -88.97 -37.00
N VAL A 386 23.36 -89.16 -35.79
CA VAL A 386 23.86 -88.03 -34.86
C VAL A 386 25.21 -88.13 -34.00
N HIS A 387 26.17 -87.13 -33.99
CA HIS A 387 27.47 -87.02 -33.16
C HIS A 387 28.31 -85.63 -33.17
N PRO A 388 28.41 -84.70 -32.15
CA PRO A 388 28.92 -83.27 -32.39
C PRO A 388 30.20 -82.65 -31.65
N PRO A 389 30.97 -81.66 -32.26
CA PRO A 389 32.07 -80.82 -31.66
C PRO A 389 31.86 -79.25 -31.56
N ALA A 390 32.85 -78.41 -31.12
CA ALA A 390 32.68 -77.04 -30.51
C ALA A 390 33.14 -75.73 -31.27
N SER A 391 32.87 -74.50 -30.73
CA SER A 391 32.81 -73.17 -31.45
C SER A 391 33.35 -71.86 -30.73
N ALA A 392 33.21 -70.67 -31.37
CA ALA A 392 33.66 -69.28 -30.97
C ALA A 392 32.52 -68.20 -30.90
N ASP A 393 32.74 -66.98 -30.36
CA ASP A 393 31.67 -66.02 -29.91
C ASP A 393 31.98 -64.47 -30.01
N PHE A 394 31.03 -63.60 -29.65
CA PHE A 394 31.16 -62.14 -29.52
C PHE A 394 31.66 -61.70 -28.13
N ALA A 395 32.52 -60.68 -28.05
CA ALA A 395 33.18 -60.27 -26.80
C ALA A 395 32.24 -59.66 -25.74
N HIS A 396 32.46 -60.01 -24.48
CA HIS A 396 31.70 -59.46 -23.34
C HIS A 396 32.18 -58.05 -22.95
N HIS A 397 31.40 -57.03 -23.31
CA HIS A 397 31.32 -55.77 -22.55
C HIS A 397 30.01 -55.74 -21.75
N ALA A 398 30.07 -55.21 -20.52
CA ALA A 398 29.03 -55.42 -19.52
C ALA A 398 28.07 -54.24 -19.38
N SER A 399 26.76 -54.51 -19.51
CA SER A 399 25.72 -53.76 -18.82
C SER A 399 24.46 -54.63 -18.59
N SER A 400 24.03 -54.72 -17.33
CA SER A 400 22.71 -55.16 -16.84
C SER A 400 22.00 -56.37 -17.50
N GLY A 401 22.20 -57.55 -16.92
CA GLY A 401 21.10 -58.43 -16.50
C GLY A 401 20.01 -58.88 -17.50
N GLY A 402 20.28 -59.98 -18.21
CA GLY A 402 19.25 -60.96 -18.59
C GLY A 402 18.73 -60.95 -20.04
N ARG A 403 18.95 -62.09 -20.73
CA ARG A 403 18.26 -62.63 -21.94
C ARG A 403 17.96 -61.73 -23.16
N SER A 404 18.29 -60.44 -23.16
CA SER A 404 18.19 -59.59 -24.35
C SER A 404 19.27 -59.93 -25.39
N LYS A 405 18.93 -59.84 -26.69
CA LYS A 405 19.96 -59.68 -27.73
C LYS A 405 20.78 -58.42 -27.45
N ARG A 406 22.07 -58.45 -27.80
CA ARG A 406 22.98 -57.30 -27.70
C ARG A 406 22.55 -56.27 -28.76
N LYS A 407 22.53 -54.98 -28.42
CA LYS A 407 22.07 -53.90 -29.31
C LYS A 407 23.11 -52.80 -29.46
N ILE A 408 23.28 -52.32 -30.69
CA ILE A 408 24.07 -51.13 -31.02
C ILE A 408 23.16 -50.18 -31.79
N ASN A 409 23.25 -48.88 -31.55
CA ASN A 409 22.43 -47.87 -32.22
C ASN A 409 23.32 -46.95 -33.07
N SER A 410 22.88 -46.59 -34.27
CA SER A 410 23.61 -45.68 -35.18
C SER A 410 22.68 -44.63 -35.78
N CYS A 411 23.03 -43.36 -35.61
CA CYS A 411 22.29 -42.20 -36.11
C CYS A 411 22.91 -41.60 -37.39
N SER A 412 24.19 -41.87 -37.67
CA SER A 412 24.94 -41.31 -38.79
C SER A 412 26.17 -42.18 -39.11
N GLY A 413 26.76 -41.98 -40.29
CA GLY A 413 27.85 -42.83 -40.80
C GLY A 413 27.35 -44.10 -41.51
N LYS A 414 28.28 -44.79 -42.17
CA LYS A 414 28.03 -45.97 -43.03
C LYS A 414 28.58 -47.29 -42.47
N THR A 415 29.19 -47.26 -41.30
CA THR A 415 29.84 -48.41 -40.64
C THR A 415 29.53 -48.42 -39.14
N VAL A 416 29.71 -49.58 -38.50
CA VAL A 416 29.54 -49.80 -37.06
C VAL A 416 30.69 -50.68 -36.53
N ASP A 417 31.22 -50.33 -35.35
CA ASP A 417 32.26 -51.09 -34.64
C ASP A 417 31.66 -52.29 -33.88
N VAL A 418 32.32 -53.45 -33.92
CA VAL A 418 31.95 -54.68 -33.19
C VAL A 418 33.19 -55.35 -32.59
N ASP A 419 33.06 -55.93 -31.39
CA ASP A 419 34.15 -56.65 -30.69
C ASP A 419 33.86 -58.17 -30.62
N VAL A 420 34.85 -59.01 -30.99
CA VAL A 420 34.74 -60.49 -31.09
C VAL A 420 35.77 -61.24 -30.23
N ASP A 421 35.47 -62.49 -29.85
CA ASP A 421 36.22 -63.32 -28.89
C ASP A 421 36.34 -64.79 -29.37
N LEU A 422 37.52 -65.17 -29.86
CA LEU A 422 37.79 -66.38 -30.64
C LEU A 422 38.33 -67.53 -29.76
N ARG A 423 37.95 -68.77 -30.11
CA ARG A 423 38.41 -70.01 -29.45
C ARG A 423 38.82 -71.02 -30.51
N GLY A 424 39.87 -71.80 -30.25
CA GLY A 424 40.53 -72.68 -31.22
C GLY A 424 42.02 -72.33 -31.36
N THR A 425 42.64 -72.67 -32.50
CA THR A 425 44.08 -72.43 -32.75
C THR A 425 44.27 -71.34 -33.81
N GLY A 426 44.79 -70.18 -33.42
CA GLY A 426 45.02 -69.04 -34.33
C GLY A 426 46.31 -69.17 -35.16
N PRO A 427 46.47 -68.39 -36.25
CA PRO A 427 45.62 -67.28 -36.68
C PRO A 427 44.25 -67.74 -37.21
N TRP A 428 43.24 -66.88 -37.02
CA TRP A 428 41.87 -67.15 -37.46
C TRP A 428 41.46 -66.28 -38.64
N ASN A 429 40.60 -66.82 -39.51
CA ASN A 429 39.80 -66.03 -40.44
C ASN A 429 38.33 -66.13 -40.05
N LEU A 430 37.60 -65.02 -40.04
CA LEU A 430 36.23 -64.91 -39.54
C LEU A 430 35.30 -64.39 -40.63
N ASP A 431 34.23 -65.13 -40.91
CA ASP A 431 33.15 -64.69 -41.81
C ASP A 431 32.05 -64.03 -40.96
N VAL A 432 31.78 -62.75 -41.22
CA VAL A 432 30.75 -61.96 -40.52
C VAL A 432 29.63 -61.62 -41.50
N GLN A 433 28.39 -62.00 -41.20
CA GLN A 433 27.25 -61.75 -42.08
C GLN A 433 26.40 -60.60 -41.59
N VAL A 434 26.12 -59.68 -42.51
CA VAL A 434 25.29 -58.50 -42.30
C VAL A 434 23.90 -58.81 -42.86
N VAL A 435 22.93 -59.04 -41.98
CA VAL A 435 21.58 -59.52 -42.35
C VAL A 435 20.60 -58.35 -42.40
N GLY A 436 20.35 -57.84 -43.62
CA GLY A 436 19.36 -56.80 -43.90
C GLY A 436 17.98 -57.35 -44.31
N PRO A 437 16.98 -56.46 -44.50
CA PRO A 437 15.59 -56.86 -44.73
C PRO A 437 15.30 -57.42 -46.13
N LYS A 438 16.18 -57.21 -47.11
CA LYS A 438 16.03 -57.69 -48.50
C LYS A 438 17.18 -58.62 -48.95
N GLY A 439 18.08 -59.01 -48.04
CA GLY A 439 19.26 -59.83 -48.38
C GLY A 439 20.35 -59.77 -47.30
N SER A 440 21.43 -60.53 -47.48
CA SER A 440 22.56 -60.57 -46.54
C SER A 440 23.91 -60.62 -47.25
N GLU A 441 24.89 -59.89 -46.74
CA GLU A 441 26.24 -59.79 -47.29
C GLU A 441 27.26 -60.40 -46.30
N VAL A 442 28.28 -61.11 -46.79
CA VAL A 442 29.32 -61.73 -45.95
C VAL A 442 30.62 -60.94 -46.07
N VAL A 443 31.03 -60.34 -44.96
CA VAL A 443 32.27 -59.57 -44.81
C VAL A 443 33.32 -60.49 -44.20
N ARG A 444 34.37 -60.79 -44.97
CA ARG A 444 35.51 -61.61 -44.56
C ARG A 444 36.51 -60.77 -43.77
N VAL A 445 36.87 -61.22 -42.57
CA VAL A 445 37.93 -60.62 -41.73
C VAL A 445 39.07 -61.64 -41.58
N GLU A 446 40.18 -61.39 -42.28
CA GLU A 446 41.30 -62.34 -42.35
C GLU A 446 42.41 -62.06 -41.34
N LYS A 447 43.22 -63.10 -41.07
CA LYS A 447 44.50 -63.02 -40.34
C LYS A 447 44.36 -62.37 -38.96
N ILE A 448 43.31 -62.73 -38.24
CA ILE A 448 43.12 -62.32 -36.85
C ILE A 448 44.14 -63.10 -36.01
N THR A 449 45.17 -62.41 -35.52
CA THR A 449 46.26 -62.98 -34.72
C THR A 449 46.02 -62.91 -33.20
N THR A 450 45.05 -62.11 -32.75
CA THR A 450 44.70 -61.94 -31.35
C THR A 450 43.32 -62.55 -31.07
N PRO A 451 43.12 -63.32 -29.98
CA PRO A 451 41.82 -63.94 -29.70
C PRO A 451 40.69 -62.92 -29.50
N LYS A 452 41.03 -61.67 -29.12
CA LYS A 452 40.09 -60.54 -29.08
C LYS A 452 40.45 -59.51 -30.15
N LYS A 453 39.43 -58.98 -30.84
CA LYS A 453 39.61 -57.99 -31.91
C LYS A 453 38.37 -57.10 -32.07
N ARG A 454 38.59 -55.81 -32.36
CA ARG A 454 37.57 -54.90 -32.90
C ARG A 454 37.59 -54.92 -34.43
N ILE A 455 36.40 -54.98 -35.03
CA ILE A 455 36.16 -54.99 -36.47
C ILE A 455 35.15 -53.90 -36.84
N GLN A 456 35.19 -53.39 -38.08
CA GLN A 456 34.22 -52.43 -38.61
C GLN A 456 33.34 -53.11 -39.65
N VAL A 457 32.02 -52.93 -39.54
CA VAL A 457 31.01 -53.62 -40.37
C VAL A 457 30.17 -52.58 -41.12
N PRO A 458 29.98 -52.69 -42.45
CA PRO A 458 29.17 -51.75 -43.23
C PRO A 458 27.67 -51.86 -42.94
N ILE A 459 26.95 -50.74 -43.07
CA ILE A 459 25.50 -50.67 -42.96
C ILE A 459 24.86 -50.96 -44.33
N PRO A 460 23.88 -51.89 -44.45
CA PRO A 460 23.20 -52.18 -45.72
C PRO A 460 22.51 -50.94 -46.31
N THR A 461 22.69 -50.69 -47.61
CA THR A 461 22.28 -49.45 -48.30
C THR A 461 20.79 -49.11 -48.20
N VAL A 462 19.91 -50.12 -48.17
CA VAL A 462 18.45 -49.93 -47.96
C VAL A 462 18.16 -49.33 -46.57
N ILE A 463 18.92 -49.76 -45.56
CA ILE A 463 18.80 -49.30 -44.17
C ILE A 463 19.52 -47.96 -43.98
N ASP A 464 20.63 -47.73 -44.69
CA ASP A 464 21.30 -46.43 -44.78
C ASP A 464 20.37 -45.34 -45.34
N ARG A 465 19.44 -45.71 -46.23
CA ARG A 465 18.39 -44.82 -46.78
C ARG A 465 17.19 -44.67 -45.84
N ASP A 466 16.50 -45.75 -45.52
CA ASP A 466 15.16 -45.70 -44.91
C ASP A 466 15.18 -45.76 -43.37
N GLY A 467 16.30 -46.18 -42.78
CA GLY A 467 16.36 -46.61 -41.39
C GLY A 467 15.76 -48.00 -41.17
N GLY A 468 16.04 -48.60 -40.01
CA GLY A 468 15.62 -49.96 -39.68
C GLY A 468 16.64 -50.70 -38.82
N ALA A 469 16.43 -51.99 -38.61
CA ALA A 469 17.38 -52.86 -37.93
C ALA A 469 18.02 -53.83 -38.92
N PHE A 470 19.31 -54.12 -38.74
CA PHE A 470 19.96 -55.33 -39.26
C PHE A 470 20.56 -56.13 -38.11
N GLU A 471 20.88 -57.39 -38.37
CA GLU A 471 21.65 -58.20 -37.43
C GLU A 471 23.04 -58.47 -37.99
N ILE A 472 24.04 -58.52 -37.10
CA ILE A 472 25.41 -58.94 -37.39
C ILE A 472 25.59 -60.30 -36.73
N ASP A 473 25.80 -61.32 -37.56
CA ASP A 473 26.01 -62.71 -37.14
C ASP A 473 27.45 -63.15 -37.47
N LEU A 474 28.04 -64.02 -36.64
CA LEU A 474 29.29 -64.72 -36.99
C LEU A 474 28.90 -66.02 -37.70
N VAL A 475 29.32 -66.19 -38.96
CA VAL A 475 28.93 -67.36 -39.79
C VAL A 475 29.91 -68.50 -39.66
N SER A 476 31.20 -68.23 -39.72
CA SER A 476 32.20 -69.27 -39.57
C SER A 476 33.54 -68.72 -39.07
N VAL A 477 34.26 -69.56 -38.34
CA VAL A 477 35.67 -69.35 -38.03
C VAL A 477 36.47 -70.45 -38.72
N GLU A 478 37.61 -70.05 -39.27
CA GLU A 478 38.59 -70.92 -39.89
C GLU A 478 39.88 -70.79 -39.10
N ASP A 479 40.45 -71.93 -38.70
CA ASP A 479 41.63 -71.99 -37.84
C ASP A 479 42.94 -72.13 -38.62
N ALA A 480 44.07 -72.17 -37.91
CA ALA A 480 45.41 -72.28 -38.50
C ALA A 480 45.64 -73.53 -39.37
N TYR A 481 44.81 -74.56 -39.22
CA TYR A 481 44.90 -75.82 -39.98
C TYR A 481 43.93 -75.84 -41.18
N GLY A 482 43.24 -74.73 -41.45
CA GLY A 482 42.21 -74.63 -42.50
C GLY A 482 40.88 -75.28 -42.11
N CYS A 483 40.66 -75.60 -40.82
CA CYS A 483 39.40 -76.15 -40.35
C CYS A 483 38.35 -75.04 -40.28
N LYS A 484 37.61 -74.84 -41.38
CA LYS A 484 36.51 -73.88 -41.48
C LYS A 484 35.22 -74.45 -40.90
N ARG A 485 34.79 -73.94 -39.74
CA ARG A 485 33.63 -74.42 -38.99
C ARG A 485 32.56 -73.35 -38.84
N SER A 486 31.31 -73.72 -39.10
CA SER A 486 30.15 -72.82 -38.92
C SER A 486 29.97 -72.43 -37.44
N LEU A 487 29.54 -71.20 -37.23
CA LEU A 487 29.21 -70.62 -35.92
C LEU A 487 27.69 -70.39 -35.83
N ALA A 488 27.17 -70.56 -34.62
CA ALA A 488 25.75 -70.42 -34.29
C ALA A 488 25.59 -69.67 -32.97
N VAL A 489 26.18 -68.46 -32.90
CA VAL A 489 26.12 -67.60 -31.71
C VAL A 489 25.10 -66.47 -31.87
N PRO A 490 24.50 -65.95 -30.77
CA PRO A 490 23.45 -64.94 -30.87
C PRO A 490 23.99 -63.61 -31.45
N GLY A 491 23.54 -63.27 -32.65
CA GLY A 491 23.86 -62.02 -33.34
C GLY A 491 23.56 -60.74 -32.57
N ILE A 492 24.25 -59.67 -32.97
CA ILE A 492 24.08 -58.31 -32.44
C ILE A 492 23.09 -57.56 -33.35
N THR A 493 22.01 -57.04 -32.78
CA THR A 493 21.04 -56.23 -33.52
C THR A 493 21.52 -54.78 -33.59
N VAL A 494 21.75 -54.25 -34.80
CA VAL A 494 22.08 -52.85 -35.04
C VAL A 494 20.84 -52.09 -35.45
N ASN A 495 20.41 -51.10 -34.65
CA ASN A 495 19.31 -50.20 -35.00
C ASN A 495 19.86 -48.93 -35.63
N VAL A 496 19.57 -48.73 -36.91
CA VAL A 496 19.92 -47.52 -37.66
C VAL A 496 18.71 -46.61 -37.70
N ARG A 497 18.86 -45.37 -37.24
CA ARG A 497 17.84 -44.32 -37.43
C ARG A 497 18.28 -43.32 -38.50
N ARG A 498 17.34 -43.00 -39.38
CA ARG A 498 17.45 -41.96 -40.42
C ARG A 498 16.39 -40.87 -40.26
N VAL A 499 15.28 -41.17 -39.57
CA VAL A 499 14.41 -40.15 -38.97
C VAL A 499 15.17 -39.51 -37.81
N LYS A 500 15.43 -38.20 -37.91
CA LYS A 500 16.00 -37.39 -36.82
C LYS A 500 14.90 -36.91 -35.88
N PRO A 501 15.17 -36.75 -34.56
CA PRO A 501 14.25 -36.05 -33.68
C PRO A 501 14.08 -34.60 -34.11
N THR A 502 12.89 -34.05 -33.92
CA THR A 502 12.60 -32.65 -34.26
C THR A 502 12.02 -31.89 -33.07
N ALA A 503 12.28 -30.58 -33.02
CA ALA A 503 11.66 -29.66 -32.09
C ALA A 503 11.10 -28.45 -32.84
N LYS A 504 9.95 -27.97 -32.36
CA LYS A 504 9.37 -26.68 -32.72
C LYS A 504 8.45 -26.20 -31.61
N PHE A 505 8.13 -24.92 -31.61
CA PHE A 505 6.99 -24.41 -30.85
C PHE A 505 5.66 -24.81 -31.49
N TYR A 506 4.63 -24.98 -30.66
CA TYR A 506 3.27 -25.23 -31.12
C TYR A 506 2.55 -23.92 -31.54
N GLY A 507 1.57 -24.03 -32.44
CA GLY A 507 0.76 -22.91 -32.92
C GLY A 507 1.19 -22.28 -34.25
N THR A 508 0.27 -21.55 -34.90
CA THR A 508 0.55 -20.72 -36.08
C THR A 508 1.46 -19.55 -35.71
N LYS A 509 2.05 -18.86 -36.70
CA LYS A 509 2.94 -17.71 -36.44
C LYS A 509 2.28 -16.61 -35.59
N GLU A 510 0.99 -16.35 -35.83
CA GLU A 510 0.16 -15.39 -35.08
C GLU A 510 -0.20 -15.86 -33.66
N ARG A 511 -0.21 -17.18 -33.42
CA ARG A 511 -0.49 -17.79 -32.10
C ARG A 511 0.79 -18.11 -31.30
N ARG A 512 1.98 -17.85 -31.85
CA ARG A 512 3.29 -18.04 -31.17
C ARG A 512 3.77 -16.76 -30.46
N GLN A 513 2.86 -16.20 -29.68
CA GLN A 513 3.10 -15.04 -28.81
C GLN A 513 2.31 -15.20 -27.52
N ILE A 514 2.90 -14.78 -26.39
CA ILE A 514 2.28 -14.85 -25.06
C ILE A 514 2.62 -13.57 -24.29
N THR A 515 1.60 -12.92 -23.71
CA THR A 515 1.77 -11.75 -22.85
C THR A 515 1.52 -12.17 -21.41
N ILE A 516 2.48 -11.90 -20.53
CA ILE A 516 2.43 -12.27 -19.11
C ILE A 516 2.60 -11.05 -18.20
N LEU A 517 2.44 -11.21 -16.89
CA LEU A 517 2.85 -10.18 -15.93
C LEU A 517 4.37 -10.24 -15.67
N GLU A 518 5.02 -9.08 -15.49
CA GLU A 518 6.44 -9.02 -15.16
C GLU A 518 6.70 -9.65 -13.78
N GLY A 519 7.48 -10.73 -13.79
CA GLY A 519 7.82 -11.56 -12.63
C GLY A 519 7.25 -12.97 -12.73
N GLU A 520 6.18 -13.16 -13.50
CA GLU A 520 5.57 -14.47 -13.74
C GLU A 520 6.36 -15.32 -14.75
N LYS A 521 5.89 -16.56 -14.97
CA LYS A 521 6.45 -17.47 -15.97
C LYS A 521 5.49 -17.66 -17.14
N ALA A 522 5.95 -17.32 -18.33
CA ALA A 522 5.38 -17.82 -19.57
C ALA A 522 5.66 -19.32 -19.70
N THR A 523 4.67 -20.04 -20.21
CA THR A 523 4.74 -21.45 -20.55
C THR A 523 4.66 -21.58 -22.07
N LEU A 524 5.75 -22.01 -22.69
CA LEU A 524 5.89 -22.10 -24.13
C LEU A 524 5.67 -23.55 -24.59
N PRO A 525 4.53 -23.89 -25.22
CA PRO A 525 4.23 -25.26 -25.60
C PRO A 525 5.14 -25.72 -26.74
N LEU A 526 5.87 -26.82 -26.52
CA LEU A 526 6.72 -27.44 -27.53
C LEU A 526 6.02 -28.62 -28.19
N ARG A 527 6.50 -28.95 -29.39
CA ARG A 527 6.20 -30.21 -30.07
C ARG A 527 7.51 -30.91 -30.41
N LEU A 528 7.74 -32.06 -29.80
CA LEU A 528 8.93 -32.87 -30.01
C LEU A 528 8.61 -34.18 -30.74
N THR A 529 9.59 -34.69 -31.47
CA THR A 529 9.58 -36.05 -32.05
C THR A 529 10.90 -36.76 -31.75
N GLY A 530 10.91 -38.10 -31.80
CA GLY A 530 12.02 -38.95 -31.33
C GLY A 530 11.67 -39.68 -30.03
N ASP A 531 12.69 -40.19 -29.31
CA ASP A 531 12.51 -40.86 -28.02
C ASP A 531 13.18 -40.09 -26.87
N GLY A 532 12.36 -39.64 -25.92
CA GLY A 532 12.82 -38.90 -24.74
C GLY A 532 13.70 -39.72 -23.78
N PRO A 533 14.41 -39.05 -22.84
CA PRO A 533 14.41 -37.60 -22.63
C PRO A 533 15.17 -36.84 -23.72
N TRP A 534 14.63 -35.69 -24.11
CA TRP A 534 15.26 -34.76 -25.06
C TRP A 534 16.10 -33.73 -24.32
N LYS A 535 17.20 -33.30 -24.93
CA LYS A 535 18.01 -32.15 -24.51
C LYS A 535 17.91 -31.06 -25.57
N MET A 536 17.31 -29.94 -25.21
CA MET A 536 17.08 -28.80 -26.08
C MET A 536 17.94 -27.60 -25.65
N LYS A 537 18.55 -26.90 -26.60
CA LYS A 537 19.20 -25.60 -26.39
C LYS A 537 18.36 -24.48 -26.99
N TYR A 538 18.26 -23.37 -26.28
CA TYR A 538 17.57 -22.17 -26.73
C TYR A 538 18.31 -20.91 -26.26
N LYS A 539 17.97 -19.76 -26.84
CA LYS A 539 18.41 -18.42 -26.39
C LYS A 539 17.24 -17.45 -26.43
N ARG A 540 17.45 -16.28 -25.85
CA ARG A 540 16.66 -15.07 -26.12
C ARG A 540 17.44 -14.23 -27.14
N MET A 541 16.79 -13.72 -28.18
CA MET A 541 17.45 -12.99 -29.28
C MET A 541 18.06 -11.66 -28.84
N GLU A 542 17.51 -11.05 -27.79
CA GLU A 542 18.01 -9.83 -27.14
C GLU A 542 19.24 -10.09 -26.24
N ASP A 543 19.59 -11.36 -25.96
CA ASP A 543 20.84 -11.77 -25.30
C ASP A 543 21.43 -13.02 -26.00
N PRO A 544 21.94 -12.88 -27.23
CA PRO A 544 22.30 -14.01 -28.08
C PRO A 544 23.59 -14.74 -27.63
N ARG A 545 24.26 -14.25 -26.58
CA ARG A 545 25.43 -14.91 -25.96
C ARG A 545 25.01 -15.96 -24.92
N ASN A 546 23.77 -15.89 -24.42
CA ASN A 546 23.28 -16.66 -23.29
C ASN A 546 22.44 -17.86 -23.77
N VAL A 547 23.12 -18.93 -24.16
CA VAL A 547 22.48 -20.18 -24.59
C VAL A 547 22.17 -21.04 -23.38
N GLN A 548 20.88 -21.27 -23.14
CA GLN A 548 20.38 -22.13 -22.05
C GLN A 548 20.08 -23.54 -22.59
N THR A 549 20.12 -24.53 -21.70
CA THR A 549 19.85 -25.94 -22.02
C THR A 549 18.81 -26.50 -21.06
N VAL A 550 17.77 -27.15 -21.59
CA VAL A 550 16.70 -27.80 -20.82
C VAL A 550 16.62 -29.28 -21.18
N THR A 551 16.20 -30.12 -20.23
CA THR A 551 15.90 -31.54 -20.46
C THR A 551 14.40 -31.77 -20.32
N LEU A 552 13.81 -32.39 -21.34
CA LEU A 552 12.36 -32.56 -21.51
C LEU A 552 12.04 -34.05 -21.59
N TYR A 553 10.89 -34.47 -21.04
CA TYR A 553 10.49 -35.87 -20.87
C TYR A 553 9.24 -36.23 -21.69
N GLY A 554 8.39 -35.26 -22.05
CA GLY A 554 7.21 -35.46 -22.88
C GLY A 554 7.39 -35.03 -24.35
N PRO A 555 6.64 -35.62 -25.31
CA PRO A 555 6.60 -35.12 -26.70
C PRO A 555 5.81 -33.81 -26.87
N ASN A 556 5.10 -33.39 -25.81
CA ASN A 556 4.34 -32.14 -25.69
C ASN A 556 4.76 -31.41 -24.39
N ASP A 557 6.04 -31.48 -24.04
CA ASP A 557 6.58 -30.80 -22.86
C ASP A 557 6.61 -29.27 -23.05
N GLU A 558 6.85 -28.54 -21.98
CA GLU A 558 6.74 -27.08 -21.98
C GLU A 558 8.07 -26.40 -21.61
N LEU A 559 8.40 -25.31 -22.29
CA LEU A 559 9.54 -24.45 -21.94
C LEU A 559 9.05 -23.28 -21.09
N HIS A 560 9.40 -23.25 -19.81
CA HIS A 560 9.04 -22.14 -18.92
C HIS A 560 10.11 -21.05 -18.91
N VAL A 561 9.73 -19.80 -19.16
CA VAL A 561 10.62 -18.61 -19.16
C VAL A 561 9.91 -17.42 -18.50
N SER A 562 10.65 -16.44 -17.96
CA SER A 562 10.05 -15.26 -17.29
C SER A 562 10.39 -13.91 -17.93
N GLN A 563 11.46 -13.83 -18.72
CA GLN A 563 11.91 -12.59 -19.34
C GLN A 563 11.17 -12.35 -20.65
N LYS A 564 10.73 -11.11 -20.92
CA LYS A 564 10.24 -10.74 -22.26
C LYS A 564 11.36 -10.77 -23.31
N GLY A 565 10.98 -10.93 -24.57
CA GLY A 565 11.86 -11.04 -25.73
C GLY A 565 11.47 -12.17 -26.67
N LEU A 566 12.15 -12.26 -27.82
CA LEU A 566 11.95 -13.32 -28.81
C LEU A 566 12.87 -14.52 -28.48
N TYR A 567 12.26 -15.67 -28.18
CA TYR A 567 12.98 -16.91 -27.91
C TYR A 567 13.19 -17.72 -29.19
N GLU A 568 14.36 -18.33 -29.35
CA GLU A 568 14.74 -19.18 -30.49
C GLU A 568 15.34 -20.51 -30.01
N ILE A 569 14.85 -21.62 -30.56
CA ILE A 569 15.41 -22.97 -30.37
C ILE A 569 16.63 -23.12 -31.30
N ILE A 570 17.76 -23.61 -30.76
CA ILE A 570 19.07 -23.68 -31.45
C ILE A 570 19.52 -25.12 -31.72
N GLU A 571 19.29 -26.03 -30.78
CA GLU A 571 19.70 -27.44 -30.89
C GLU A 571 18.67 -28.34 -30.20
N ILE A 572 18.45 -29.53 -30.74
CA ILE A 572 17.63 -30.58 -30.12
C ILE A 572 18.30 -31.93 -30.34
N ASN A 573 18.56 -32.66 -29.26
CA ASN A 573 19.01 -34.05 -29.29
C ASN A 573 17.98 -34.89 -28.51
N ASP A 574 17.63 -36.09 -28.99
CA ASP A 574 16.84 -37.03 -28.18
C ASP A 574 17.76 -37.92 -27.33
N SER A 575 17.23 -38.99 -26.74
CA SER A 575 18.01 -39.90 -25.89
C SER A 575 19.12 -40.65 -26.63
N GLN A 576 19.15 -40.65 -27.98
CA GLN A 576 20.08 -41.42 -28.81
C GLN A 576 20.77 -40.59 -29.91
N CYS A 577 20.07 -39.64 -30.53
CA CYS A 577 20.47 -39.00 -31.78
C CYS A 577 20.36 -37.46 -31.75
N PRO A 578 21.24 -36.74 -32.47
CA PRO A 578 21.06 -35.31 -32.73
C PRO A 578 19.96 -35.07 -33.77
N GLY A 579 19.23 -33.97 -33.59
CA GLY A 579 18.00 -33.65 -34.32
C GLY A 579 18.11 -32.52 -35.34
N THR A 580 16.94 -31.98 -35.70
CA THR A 580 16.75 -30.82 -36.59
C THR A 580 15.53 -30.01 -36.15
N ILE A 581 15.63 -28.68 -36.16
CA ILE A 581 14.55 -27.77 -35.81
C ILE A 581 13.70 -27.44 -37.03
N ALA A 582 12.41 -27.17 -36.84
CA ALA A 582 11.55 -26.67 -37.90
C ALA A 582 11.68 -25.14 -37.98
N GLU A 583 12.40 -24.63 -38.99
CA GLU A 583 12.71 -23.20 -39.15
C GLU A 583 11.47 -22.29 -39.22
N ASP A 584 10.34 -22.81 -39.71
CA ASP A 584 9.06 -22.09 -39.74
C ASP A 584 8.50 -21.83 -38.33
N ALA A 585 8.88 -22.65 -37.35
CA ALA A 585 8.34 -22.71 -35.99
C ALA A 585 9.42 -22.79 -34.90
N SER A 586 10.63 -22.27 -35.18
CA SER A 586 11.79 -22.21 -34.28
C SER A 586 11.69 -21.13 -33.19
N THR A 587 10.77 -20.18 -33.35
CA THR A 587 10.69 -18.93 -32.57
C THR A 587 9.34 -18.71 -31.87
N TYR A 588 9.36 -18.01 -30.72
CA TYR A 588 8.19 -17.62 -29.94
C TYR A 588 8.40 -16.28 -29.23
N LEU A 589 7.43 -15.37 -29.28
CA LEU A 589 7.51 -14.06 -28.62
C LEU A 589 6.92 -14.10 -27.20
N VAL A 590 7.68 -13.62 -26.21
CA VAL A 590 7.15 -13.34 -24.86
C VAL A 590 7.15 -11.83 -24.65
N ASP A 591 6.03 -11.27 -24.23
CA ASP A 591 5.92 -9.86 -23.85
C ASP A 591 5.36 -9.70 -22.43
N TRP A 592 5.50 -8.51 -21.86
CA TRP A 592 4.97 -8.16 -20.53
C TRP A 592 3.85 -7.13 -20.64
N VAL A 593 2.78 -7.31 -19.87
CA VAL A 593 1.82 -6.23 -19.61
C VAL A 593 2.59 -5.06 -18.96
N PRO A 594 2.57 -3.83 -19.51
CA PRO A 594 3.28 -2.71 -18.90
C PRO A 594 2.82 -2.45 -17.46
N ARG A 595 3.76 -2.12 -16.55
CA ARG A 595 3.39 -1.69 -15.20
C ARG A 595 2.67 -0.33 -15.25
N PRO A 596 1.74 -0.08 -14.31
CA PRO A 596 1.09 1.21 -14.21
C PRO A 596 2.03 2.30 -13.72
N ALA A 597 1.84 3.53 -14.21
CA ALA A 597 2.61 4.70 -13.82
C ALA A 597 1.73 5.95 -13.77
N ALA A 598 2.08 6.89 -12.88
CA ALA A 598 1.35 8.15 -12.65
C ALA A 598 2.28 9.33 -12.91
N LYS A 599 1.73 10.42 -13.43
CA LYS A 599 2.41 11.70 -13.66
C LYS A 599 1.52 12.84 -13.17
N LEU A 600 2.12 13.99 -12.86
CA LEU A 600 1.37 15.22 -12.69
C LEU A 600 0.78 15.61 -14.05
N SER A 601 -0.51 15.95 -14.12
CA SER A 601 -1.16 16.34 -15.38
C SER A 601 -0.58 17.67 -15.88
N PRO A 602 -0.34 17.86 -17.19
CA PRO A 602 0.38 19.02 -17.73
C PRO A 602 -0.36 20.37 -17.58
N GLU A 603 -1.61 20.34 -17.12
CA GLU A 603 -2.41 21.52 -16.78
C GLU A 603 -2.14 22.03 -15.35
N VAL A 604 -1.56 21.20 -14.47
CA VAL A 604 -1.24 21.60 -13.09
C VAL A 604 -0.08 22.60 -13.11
N GLN A 605 -0.31 23.78 -12.55
CA GLN A 605 0.73 24.79 -12.37
C GLN A 605 1.72 24.30 -11.30
N ALA A 606 2.94 23.96 -11.70
CA ALA A 606 4.00 23.55 -10.80
C ALA A 606 5.38 23.97 -11.33
N THR A 607 6.33 24.22 -10.42
CA THR A 607 7.74 24.49 -10.74
C THR A 607 8.58 23.27 -10.40
N TYR A 608 9.25 22.67 -11.39
CA TYR A 608 10.09 21.50 -11.16
C TYR A 608 11.46 21.87 -10.57
N GLU A 609 11.79 21.30 -9.41
CA GLU A 609 13.08 21.48 -8.73
C GLU A 609 13.97 20.26 -9.00
N ALA A 610 15.03 20.47 -9.77
CA ALA A 610 15.90 19.40 -10.26
C ALA A 610 16.84 18.82 -9.17
N PHE A 611 17.08 19.54 -8.07
CA PHE A 611 17.97 19.06 -7.01
C PHE A 611 17.35 17.95 -6.15
N ASN A 612 16.05 18.03 -5.85
CA ASN A 612 15.32 17.04 -5.07
C ASN A 612 14.33 16.20 -5.92
N GLY A 613 14.09 16.59 -7.17
CA GLY A 613 13.15 15.95 -8.08
C GLY A 613 11.67 16.27 -7.81
N SER A 614 11.37 17.30 -7.01
CA SER A 614 10.00 17.66 -6.65
C SER A 614 9.34 18.62 -7.64
N ASN A 615 8.02 18.66 -7.61
CA ASN A 615 7.20 19.64 -8.30
C ASN A 615 6.58 20.57 -7.25
N ILE A 616 7.06 21.81 -7.18
CA ILE A 616 6.62 22.82 -6.21
C ILE A 616 5.32 23.45 -6.70
N LEU A 617 4.24 23.25 -5.95
CA LEU A 617 2.91 23.78 -6.20
C LEU A 617 2.76 25.21 -5.62
N PRO A 618 1.83 26.03 -6.15
CA PRO A 618 1.47 27.31 -5.57
C PRO A 618 1.15 27.22 -4.07
N ALA A 619 1.57 28.25 -3.33
CA ALA A 619 1.25 28.35 -1.91
C ALA A 619 -0.23 28.65 -1.70
N ILE A 620 -0.84 28.04 -0.68
CA ILE A 620 -2.27 28.20 -0.35
C ILE A 620 -2.46 28.46 1.14
N CYS A 621 -3.50 29.22 1.50
CA CYS A 621 -3.89 29.43 2.89
C CYS A 621 -4.50 28.17 3.51
N GLU A 622 -4.12 27.91 4.75
CA GLU A 622 -4.62 26.86 5.63
C GLU A 622 -6.16 26.73 5.61
N GLY A 623 -6.66 25.50 5.53
CA GLY A 623 -8.09 25.19 5.49
C GLY A 623 -8.85 25.64 4.23
N LEU A 624 -8.17 26.10 3.16
CA LEU A 624 -8.76 26.18 1.82
C LEU A 624 -8.56 24.83 1.10
N PRO A 625 -9.59 24.24 0.47
CA PRO A 625 -9.43 22.97 -0.24
C PRO A 625 -8.58 23.13 -1.50
N ASP A 626 -7.72 22.15 -1.78
CA ASP A 626 -6.89 22.13 -2.99
C ASP A 626 -6.62 20.70 -3.48
N HIS A 627 -6.20 20.56 -4.74
CA HIS A 627 -5.98 19.29 -5.40
C HIS A 627 -4.92 19.37 -6.50
N VAL A 628 -4.37 18.22 -6.89
CA VAL A 628 -3.66 18.07 -8.17
C VAL A 628 -4.32 17.00 -9.01
N ASP A 629 -4.33 17.20 -10.33
CA ASP A 629 -4.75 16.16 -11.25
C ASP A 629 -3.54 15.26 -11.61
N LEU A 630 -3.74 13.95 -11.50
CA LEU A 630 -2.76 12.93 -11.84
C LEU A 630 -3.20 12.17 -13.10
N ASP A 631 -2.32 12.11 -14.10
CA ASP A 631 -2.50 11.31 -15.30
C ASP A 631 -1.90 9.91 -15.08
N LEU A 632 -2.74 8.89 -15.17
CA LEU A 632 -2.44 7.49 -14.90
C LEU A 632 -2.40 6.68 -16.20
N THR A 633 -1.44 5.77 -16.26
CA THR A 633 -1.24 4.82 -17.35
C THR A 633 -1.25 3.40 -16.79
N GLY A 634 -1.86 2.45 -17.49
CA GLY A 634 -2.16 1.08 -17.02
C GLY A 634 -3.66 0.76 -17.18
N LYS A 635 -4.15 -0.24 -16.44
CA LYS A 635 -5.54 -0.76 -16.56
C LYS A 635 -6.38 -0.52 -15.29
N PRO A 636 -7.41 0.33 -15.31
CA PRO A 636 -8.20 0.64 -14.11
C PRO A 636 -8.95 -0.59 -13.55
N PRO A 637 -9.20 -0.64 -12.23
CA PRO A 637 -8.89 0.39 -11.22
C PRO A 637 -7.41 0.45 -10.84
N PHE A 638 -6.94 1.67 -10.61
CA PHE A 638 -5.61 2.01 -10.10
C PHE A 638 -5.61 2.11 -8.57
N GLN A 639 -4.47 1.78 -7.97
CA GLN A 639 -4.19 1.92 -6.54
C GLN A 639 -2.87 2.66 -6.35
N ILE A 640 -2.88 3.83 -5.72
CA ILE A 640 -1.71 4.70 -5.52
C ILE A 640 -1.41 4.76 -4.03
N MET A 641 -0.33 4.10 -3.59
CA MET A 641 0.19 4.29 -2.23
C MET A 641 1.27 5.36 -2.25
N TYR A 642 1.08 6.39 -1.43
CA TYR A 642 1.97 7.54 -1.32
C TYR A 642 2.33 7.80 0.15
N ASN A 643 3.43 8.52 0.36
CA ASN A 643 3.77 9.06 1.67
C ASN A 643 3.31 10.52 1.73
N ILE A 644 2.70 10.92 2.85
CA ILE A 644 2.57 12.33 3.24
C ILE A 644 3.69 12.63 4.22
N ALA A 645 4.44 13.70 4.02
CA ALA A 645 5.50 14.15 4.93
C ALA A 645 5.51 15.67 5.12
N GLN A 646 6.15 16.14 6.17
CA GLN A 646 6.33 17.55 6.53
C GLN A 646 7.77 17.76 7.00
N ASP A 647 8.29 18.99 6.97
CA ASP A 647 9.61 19.30 7.52
C ASP A 647 9.73 18.93 9.01
N ALA A 648 10.89 18.42 9.42
CA ALA A 648 11.20 18.05 10.79
C ALA A 648 12.05 19.15 11.47
N GLU A 649 11.77 19.43 12.74
CA GLU A 649 12.45 20.45 13.56
C GLU A 649 13.98 20.32 13.63
N HIS A 650 14.52 19.12 13.38
CA HIS A 650 15.95 18.82 13.44
C HIS A 650 16.58 18.62 12.03
N GLY A 651 15.84 18.99 10.98
CA GLY A 651 16.24 18.82 9.58
C GLY A 651 15.78 17.49 8.95
N GLY A 652 15.54 17.53 7.64
CA GLY A 652 14.92 16.42 6.90
C GLY A 652 13.39 16.39 7.03
N THR A 653 12.76 15.37 6.46
CA THR A 653 11.29 15.24 6.43
C THR A 653 10.78 14.12 7.34
N LYS A 654 9.69 14.41 8.06
CA LYS A 654 8.94 13.49 8.91
C LYS A 654 7.72 12.98 8.16
N ILE A 655 7.63 11.68 7.95
CA ILE A 655 6.42 11.05 7.40
C ILE A 655 5.27 11.20 8.41
N LEU A 656 4.16 11.75 7.95
CA LEU A 656 2.91 11.91 8.71
C LEU A 656 1.99 10.71 8.52
N ASP A 657 1.87 10.20 7.28
CA ASP A 657 0.98 9.09 6.93
C ASP A 657 1.44 8.36 5.65
N GLN A 658 0.92 7.14 5.41
CA GLN A 658 1.14 6.35 4.19
C GLN A 658 -0.17 5.76 3.64
N PRO A 659 -1.15 6.60 3.24
CA PRO A 659 -2.45 6.14 2.74
C PRO A 659 -2.35 5.50 1.35
N THR A 660 -3.44 4.86 0.92
CA THR A 660 -3.61 4.35 -0.43
C THR A 660 -4.90 4.89 -1.04
N PHE A 661 -4.78 5.62 -2.15
CA PHE A 661 -5.89 6.18 -2.92
C PHE A 661 -6.24 5.25 -4.09
N SER A 662 -7.52 5.14 -4.45
CA SER A 662 -7.99 4.24 -5.51
C SER A 662 -8.87 4.97 -6.53
N SER A 663 -8.48 4.93 -7.80
CA SER A 663 -9.19 5.58 -8.92
C SER A 663 -9.59 4.56 -9.98
N ILE A 664 -10.72 4.79 -10.65
CA ILE A 664 -11.14 4.04 -11.86
C ILE A 664 -10.98 4.86 -13.15
N GLN A 665 -10.63 6.14 -13.04
CA GLN A 665 -10.43 7.04 -14.19
C GLN A 665 -8.92 7.18 -14.52
N PRO A 666 -8.55 7.26 -15.82
CA PRO A 666 -7.16 7.49 -16.23
C PRO A 666 -6.60 8.86 -15.82
N ARG A 667 -7.43 9.91 -15.72
CA ARG A 667 -7.07 11.16 -15.03
C ARG A 667 -7.86 11.21 -13.72
N THR A 668 -7.22 11.63 -12.64
CA THR A 668 -7.85 11.58 -11.30
C THR A 668 -7.44 12.75 -10.42
N ARG A 669 -8.38 13.23 -9.61
CA ARG A 669 -8.24 14.42 -8.76
C ARG A 669 -7.78 14.04 -7.36
N PHE A 670 -6.49 14.22 -7.11
CA PHE A 670 -5.82 13.90 -5.85
C PHE A 670 -5.93 15.10 -4.88
N GLN A 671 -6.68 14.94 -3.80
CA GLN A 671 -6.90 15.99 -2.80
C GLN A 671 -5.65 16.23 -1.94
N LEU A 672 -5.33 17.50 -1.67
CA LEU A 672 -4.21 17.90 -0.82
C LEU A 672 -4.67 18.13 0.62
N ARG A 673 -3.84 17.73 1.59
CA ARG A 673 -3.99 18.11 2.99
C ARG A 673 -3.52 19.56 3.16
N THR A 674 -4.47 20.48 3.26
CA THR A 674 -4.23 21.91 3.52
C THR A 674 -4.67 22.34 4.93
N GLY A 675 -5.11 21.39 5.77
CA GLY A 675 -5.72 21.67 7.08
C GLY A 675 -4.76 22.10 8.19
N ASP A 676 -3.45 21.93 7.99
CA ASP A 676 -2.40 22.35 8.93
C ASP A 676 -1.34 23.16 8.16
N ALA A 677 -0.88 24.28 8.71
CA ALA A 677 0.18 25.08 8.11
C ALA A 677 1.55 24.38 8.05
N GLY A 678 2.36 24.75 7.05
CA GLY A 678 3.72 24.26 6.84
C GLY A 678 3.95 23.76 5.40
N ARG A 679 5.16 23.26 5.12
CA ARG A 679 5.49 22.64 3.84
C ARG A 679 5.17 21.15 3.88
N ILE A 680 4.34 20.70 2.95
CA ILE A 680 3.84 19.31 2.90
C ILE A 680 4.28 18.67 1.58
N TYR A 681 4.83 17.47 1.72
CA TYR A 681 5.43 16.66 0.65
C TYR A 681 4.58 15.42 0.39
N TYR A 682 4.37 15.11 -0.89
CA TYR A 682 3.67 13.92 -1.36
C TYR A 682 4.63 13.11 -2.25
N GLU A 683 4.94 11.88 -1.84
CA GLU A 683 5.86 10.98 -2.56
C GLU A 683 5.10 9.72 -3.00
N VAL A 684 4.88 9.55 -4.31
CA VAL A 684 4.25 8.34 -4.87
C VAL A 684 5.24 7.17 -4.76
N LYS A 685 4.91 6.19 -3.91
CA LYS A 685 5.81 5.12 -3.46
C LYS A 685 5.55 3.79 -4.17
N GLN A 686 4.28 3.47 -4.44
CA GLN A 686 3.86 2.34 -5.26
C GLN A 686 2.59 2.70 -6.05
N ILE A 687 2.48 2.14 -7.26
CA ILE A 687 1.27 2.18 -8.08
C ILE A 687 0.95 0.74 -8.47
N GLY A 688 -0.31 0.36 -8.29
CA GLY A 688 -0.89 -0.89 -8.77
C GLY A 688 -2.10 -0.62 -9.65
N ASP A 689 -2.55 -1.64 -10.36
CA ASP A 689 -3.70 -1.59 -11.25
C ASP A 689 -4.42 -2.94 -11.31
N ALA A 690 -5.38 -3.13 -12.23
CA ALA A 690 -6.12 -4.39 -12.37
C ALA A 690 -5.23 -5.61 -12.72
N SER A 691 -4.06 -5.39 -13.32
CA SER A 691 -3.06 -6.43 -13.63
C SER A 691 -2.02 -6.59 -12.50
N TYR A 692 -1.65 -5.48 -11.85
CA TYR A 692 -0.64 -5.42 -10.80
C TYR A 692 -1.19 -4.89 -9.47
N PRO A 693 -2.18 -5.56 -8.83
CA PRO A 693 -2.78 -5.06 -7.59
C PRO A 693 -1.76 -5.03 -6.44
N LEU A 694 -1.77 -3.96 -5.64
CA LEU A 694 -0.77 -3.73 -4.58
C LEU A 694 -0.79 -4.83 -3.51
N ALA A 695 -1.95 -5.41 -3.24
CA ALA A 695 -2.11 -6.52 -2.30
C ALA A 695 -1.25 -7.75 -2.65
N LYS A 696 -1.05 -8.02 -3.96
CA LYS A 696 -0.18 -9.09 -4.47
C LYS A 696 1.25 -8.58 -4.72
N ASN A 697 1.42 -7.33 -5.13
CA ASN A 697 2.68 -6.73 -5.59
C ASN A 697 3.43 -5.89 -4.52
N LYS A 698 3.33 -6.23 -3.23
CA LYS A 698 3.86 -5.42 -2.12
C LYS A 698 5.35 -5.04 -2.21
N HIS A 699 6.17 -5.82 -2.92
CA HIS A 699 7.60 -5.54 -3.11
C HIS A 699 7.93 -4.71 -4.37
N ALA A 700 6.96 -4.43 -5.25
CA ALA A 700 7.15 -3.59 -6.43
C ALA A 700 7.20 -2.10 -6.05
N ILE A 701 8.30 -1.68 -5.44
CA ILE A 701 8.52 -0.31 -4.95
C ILE A 701 9.20 0.53 -6.04
N ILE A 702 8.64 1.69 -6.35
CA ILE A 702 9.23 2.61 -7.34
C ILE A 702 10.60 3.09 -6.81
N PRO A 703 11.70 3.02 -7.61
CA PRO A 703 13.01 3.55 -7.22
C PRO A 703 12.93 5.02 -6.85
N ARG A 704 13.62 5.48 -5.80
CA ARG A 704 13.51 6.88 -5.29
C ARG A 704 13.73 7.95 -6.36
N ALA A 705 14.63 7.71 -7.32
CA ALA A 705 14.94 8.64 -8.41
C ALA A 705 13.85 8.72 -9.51
N GLU A 706 12.86 7.82 -9.49
CA GLU A 706 11.79 7.70 -10.48
C GLU A 706 10.40 8.01 -9.87
N ARG A 707 10.34 8.42 -8.60
CA ARG A 707 9.08 8.72 -7.91
C ARG A 707 8.56 10.09 -8.34
N LEU A 708 7.25 10.15 -8.57
CA LEU A 708 6.55 11.43 -8.61
C LEU A 708 6.54 12.02 -7.19
N VAL A 709 7.23 13.14 -7.03
CA VAL A 709 7.22 13.96 -5.81
C VAL A 709 6.63 15.32 -6.13
N PHE A 710 5.71 15.81 -5.30
CA PHE A 710 5.22 17.18 -5.33
C PHE A 710 5.12 17.74 -3.91
N GLU A 711 5.32 19.05 -3.77
CA GLU A 711 5.33 19.74 -2.49
C GLU A 711 4.49 21.02 -2.56
N GLN A 712 3.79 21.35 -1.47
CA GLN A 712 3.02 22.58 -1.34
C GLN A 712 3.38 23.31 -0.05
N GLN A 713 3.44 24.64 -0.13
CA GLN A 713 3.56 25.51 1.03
C GLN A 713 2.16 25.92 1.50
N VAL A 714 1.69 25.33 2.60
CA VAL A 714 0.49 25.80 3.30
C VAL A 714 0.89 26.99 4.19
N LEU A 715 0.24 28.12 3.98
CA LEU A 715 0.42 29.36 4.73
C LEU A 715 -0.59 29.40 5.88
N MET A 716 -0.11 29.60 7.11
CA MET A 716 -0.97 29.75 8.28
C MET A 716 -1.87 30.99 8.16
N ARG A 717 -3.10 30.91 8.67
CA ARG A 717 -3.97 32.09 8.74
C ARG A 717 -3.56 33.01 9.88
N PRO A 718 -3.48 34.34 9.67
CA PRO A 718 -3.12 35.25 10.74
C PRO A 718 -4.16 35.25 11.87
N SER A 719 -3.69 35.34 13.10
CA SER A 719 -4.46 35.28 14.34
C SER A 719 -3.93 36.31 15.33
N ALA A 720 -4.82 36.96 16.08
CA ALA A 720 -4.47 37.93 17.11
C ALA A 720 -5.42 37.79 18.30
N LYS A 721 -4.85 37.72 19.51
CA LYS A 721 -5.58 37.44 20.76
C LYS A 721 -4.92 38.11 21.96
N PHE A 722 -5.72 38.63 22.90
CA PHE A 722 -5.17 39.08 24.19
C PHE A 722 -4.63 37.89 24.99
N ARG A 723 -3.44 38.05 25.56
CA ARG A 723 -2.76 37.03 26.38
C ARG A 723 -3.55 36.64 27.63
N ASN A 724 -4.33 37.59 28.16
CA ASN A 724 -5.27 37.40 29.26
C ASN A 724 -6.44 38.38 29.14
N SER A 725 -7.55 38.08 29.82
CA SER A 725 -8.76 38.92 29.88
C SER A 725 -8.81 39.79 31.16
N HIS A 726 -7.65 40.06 31.77
CA HIS A 726 -7.54 40.88 32.98
C HIS A 726 -7.93 42.33 32.68
N ARG A 727 -8.75 42.94 33.56
CA ARG A 727 -9.17 44.34 33.38
C ARG A 727 -7.98 45.26 33.65
N LEU A 728 -7.67 46.12 32.70
CA LEU A 728 -6.67 47.17 32.86
C LEU A 728 -7.26 48.33 33.67
N SER A 729 -6.43 49.15 34.32
CA SER A 729 -6.86 50.32 35.07
C SER A 729 -6.01 51.52 34.72
N TYR A 730 -6.65 52.66 34.47
CA TYR A 730 -6.03 53.94 34.09
C TYR A 730 -6.73 55.09 34.82
N CYS A 731 -6.12 56.27 34.83
CA CYS A 731 -6.70 57.50 35.38
C CYS A 731 -7.33 58.38 34.28
N PHE A 732 -8.25 59.25 34.69
CA PHE A 732 -8.80 60.29 33.84
C PHE A 732 -7.69 61.20 33.29
N ASN A 733 -7.71 61.45 31.98
CA ASN A 733 -6.64 62.08 31.18
C ASN A 733 -5.32 61.30 31.03
N ASP A 734 -5.21 60.04 31.45
CA ASP A 734 -4.08 59.20 31.05
C ASP A 734 -4.13 58.90 29.54
N ALA A 735 -2.96 58.75 28.92
CA ALA A 735 -2.81 58.17 27.59
C ALA A 735 -2.74 56.63 27.68
N LEU A 736 -3.34 55.93 26.72
CA LEU A 736 -3.36 54.46 26.65
C LEU A 736 -1.96 53.91 26.31
N SER A 737 -1.11 53.82 27.34
CA SER A 737 0.30 53.43 27.24
C SER A 737 0.70 52.55 28.43
N PRO A 738 1.54 51.51 28.25
CA PRO A 738 1.79 50.53 29.31
C PRO A 738 2.45 51.14 30.56
N HIS A 739 1.74 51.15 31.68
CA HIS A 739 2.30 51.58 32.97
C HIS A 739 3.53 50.75 33.42
N GLU A 740 3.60 49.47 33.02
CA GLU A 740 4.78 48.62 33.27
C GLU A 740 5.31 47.96 31.99
N ALA A 741 6.59 48.18 31.72
CA ALA A 741 7.31 47.53 30.62
C ALA A 741 7.36 45.99 30.75
N THR A 742 7.29 45.44 31.98
CA THR A 742 7.47 44.01 32.28
C THR A 742 6.19 43.21 32.57
N GLY A 743 5.06 43.84 32.91
CA GLY A 743 3.79 43.15 33.22
C GLY A 743 3.25 42.30 32.05
N ALA A 744 2.39 41.32 32.32
CA ALA A 744 1.82 40.44 31.27
C ALA A 744 0.50 40.94 30.68
N ASP A 745 -0.18 41.86 31.38
CA ASP A 745 -1.53 42.33 31.04
C ASP A 745 -1.52 43.29 29.85
N GLY A 746 -2.60 43.28 29.06
CA GLY A 746 -2.73 44.11 27.86
C GLY A 746 -1.77 43.73 26.71
N ALA A 747 -1.08 42.59 26.81
CA ALA A 747 -0.31 42.02 25.72
C ALA A 747 -1.22 41.28 24.72
N ILE A 748 -1.05 41.58 23.44
CA ILE A 748 -1.65 40.87 22.31
C ILE A 748 -0.60 39.93 21.74
N ILE A 749 -0.95 38.66 21.58
CA ILE A 749 -0.16 37.65 20.87
C ILE A 749 -0.67 37.61 19.44
N LEU A 750 0.26 37.67 18.47
CA LEU A 750 0.01 37.54 17.05
C LEU A 750 0.68 36.25 16.54
N GLU A 751 -0.01 35.54 15.66
CA GLU A 751 0.44 34.32 15.00
C GLU A 751 0.24 34.50 13.50
N GLY A 752 1.27 34.28 12.67
CA GLY A 752 1.24 34.55 11.22
C GLY A 752 2.62 34.91 10.67
N THR A 753 2.65 35.52 9.48
CA THR A 753 3.85 35.94 8.75
C THR A 753 4.02 37.46 8.80
N PRO A 754 4.90 38.01 9.67
CA PRO A 754 5.09 39.47 9.76
C PRO A 754 5.62 40.08 8.45
N PRO A 755 5.37 41.38 8.17
CA PRO A 755 4.64 42.34 9.01
C PRO A 755 3.14 42.07 9.14
N PHE A 756 2.64 42.24 10.36
CA PHE A 756 1.21 42.25 10.68
C PHE A 756 0.63 43.66 10.55
N LYS A 757 -0.66 43.76 10.21
CA LYS A 757 -1.48 44.96 10.36
C LYS A 757 -2.64 44.64 11.29
N LEU A 758 -2.67 45.28 12.46
CA LEU A 758 -3.62 45.04 13.54
C LEU A 758 -4.60 46.21 13.64
N GLU A 759 -5.89 45.95 13.46
CA GLU A 759 -6.96 46.92 13.66
C GLU A 759 -7.58 46.76 15.05
N LEU A 760 -7.59 47.83 15.84
CA LEU A 760 -8.17 47.86 17.18
C LEU A 760 -9.30 48.89 17.26
N SER A 761 -10.36 48.59 18.02
CA SER A 761 -11.38 49.56 18.42
C SER A 761 -11.43 49.76 19.92
N ILE A 762 -11.69 50.99 20.35
CA ILE A 762 -11.83 51.39 21.76
C ILE A 762 -13.22 51.98 21.94
N TRP A 763 -14.13 51.21 22.54
CA TRP A 763 -15.49 51.64 22.82
C TRP A 763 -15.63 52.22 24.22
N ASN A 764 -16.01 53.49 24.29
CA ASN A 764 -16.35 54.20 25.52
C ASN A 764 -17.84 53.96 25.85
N ARG A 765 -18.13 53.19 26.90
CA ARG A 765 -19.53 52.91 27.29
C ARG A 765 -20.29 54.11 27.85
N ALA A 766 -19.61 55.13 28.36
CA ALA A 766 -20.25 56.31 28.96
C ALA A 766 -20.69 57.31 27.87
N ALA A 767 -19.83 57.56 26.87
CA ALA A 767 -20.14 58.46 25.75
C ALA A 767 -20.80 57.75 24.54
N SER A 768 -20.78 56.41 24.50
CA SER A 768 -21.08 55.58 23.32
C SER A 768 -20.19 55.86 22.10
N GLU A 769 -19.04 56.50 22.31
CA GLU A 769 -18.03 56.81 21.29
C GLU A 769 -17.16 55.59 21.00
N THR A 770 -16.74 55.39 19.74
CA THR A 770 -15.80 54.32 19.36
C THR A 770 -14.64 54.91 18.57
N TYR A 771 -13.43 54.82 19.13
CA TYR A 771 -12.19 55.15 18.43
C TYR A 771 -11.65 53.91 17.70
N LYS A 772 -10.87 54.10 16.63
CA LYS A 772 -10.19 53.01 15.91
C LYS A 772 -8.75 53.39 15.56
N GLU A 773 -7.84 52.44 15.71
CA GLU A 773 -6.41 52.56 15.35
C GLU A 773 -6.02 51.38 14.43
N THR A 774 -5.07 51.61 13.51
CA THR A 774 -4.45 50.56 12.70
C THR A 774 -2.94 50.62 12.88
N ILE A 775 -2.33 49.50 13.26
CA ILE A 775 -0.95 49.45 13.75
C ILE A 775 -0.18 48.39 12.94
N GLU A 776 0.99 48.76 12.43
CA GLU A 776 1.90 47.82 11.73
C GLU A 776 2.95 47.28 12.71
N LEU A 777 3.12 45.95 12.74
CA LEU A 777 3.91 45.23 13.74
C LEU A 777 4.79 44.16 13.07
N ASN A 778 6.06 44.03 13.50
CA ASN A 778 6.93 42.92 13.09
C ASN A 778 7.04 41.83 14.16
N ASP A 779 6.68 42.13 15.40
CA ASP A 779 6.81 41.23 16.56
C ASP A 779 5.54 40.41 16.80
N TYR A 780 5.74 39.15 17.22
CA TYR A 780 4.67 38.20 17.57
C TYR A 780 3.98 38.50 18.92
N VAL A 781 4.50 39.43 19.72
CA VAL A 781 3.90 39.86 20.99
C VAL A 781 4.03 41.37 21.10
N TRP A 782 2.89 42.07 21.15
CA TRP A 782 2.84 43.53 21.26
C TRP A 782 1.99 43.95 22.46
N LYS A 783 2.43 44.98 23.19
CA LYS A 783 1.67 45.55 24.32
C LYS A 783 0.83 46.72 23.85
N LEU A 784 -0.43 46.75 24.31
CA LEU A 784 -1.38 47.82 24.03
C LEU A 784 -0.81 49.21 24.36
N ASN A 785 -0.36 49.90 23.32
CA ASN A 785 0.32 51.20 23.40
C ASN A 785 -0.16 52.10 22.27
N ILE A 786 -1.21 52.87 22.54
CA ILE A 786 -1.83 53.84 21.62
C ILE A 786 -1.72 55.22 22.29
N PRO A 787 -0.53 55.84 22.33
CA PRO A 787 -0.27 57.07 23.08
C PRO A 787 -1.05 58.29 22.56
N ASN A 788 -1.59 58.20 21.33
CA ASN A 788 -2.49 59.20 20.74
C ASN A 788 -3.89 59.20 21.39
N TYR A 789 -4.28 58.10 22.04
CA TYR A 789 -5.59 57.96 22.68
C TYR A 789 -5.51 58.31 24.18
N VAL A 790 -6.37 59.25 24.60
CA VAL A 790 -6.42 59.78 25.98
C VAL A 790 -7.81 59.57 26.57
N PHE A 791 -7.89 59.10 27.81
CA PHE A 791 -9.15 58.77 28.48
C PHE A 791 -9.91 60.02 28.96
N LYS A 792 -10.81 60.53 28.10
CA LYS A 792 -11.61 61.76 28.31
C LYS A 792 -12.88 61.57 29.17
N SER A 793 -13.10 60.40 29.76
CA SER A 793 -14.24 60.13 30.65
C SER A 793 -13.94 59.00 31.62
N ILE A 794 -14.53 59.07 32.81
CA ILE A 794 -14.47 57.99 33.81
C ILE A 794 -15.34 56.78 33.42
N GLY A 795 -15.01 55.60 33.94
CA GLY A 795 -15.77 54.37 33.77
C GLY A 795 -15.20 53.37 32.75
N PRO A 796 -15.96 52.30 32.44
CA PRO A 796 -15.45 51.14 31.71
C PRO A 796 -15.41 51.38 30.19
N HIS A 797 -14.23 51.27 29.62
CA HIS A 797 -13.96 51.20 28.18
C HIS A 797 -13.71 49.75 27.78
N LEU A 798 -13.98 49.41 26.52
CA LEU A 798 -13.73 48.07 25.96
C LEU A 798 -12.80 48.18 24.75
N VAL A 799 -11.62 47.57 24.84
CA VAL A 799 -10.67 47.49 23.71
C VAL A 799 -10.88 46.15 23.02
N THR A 800 -11.10 46.17 21.71
CA THR A 800 -11.43 45.00 20.89
C THR A 800 -10.52 44.90 19.69
N ILE A 801 -10.02 43.69 19.41
CA ILE A 801 -9.30 43.38 18.17
C ILE A 801 -10.33 43.26 17.04
N GLU A 802 -10.33 44.13 16.05
CA GLU A 802 -11.32 44.08 14.95
C GLU A 802 -10.88 43.13 13.84
N SER A 803 -9.65 43.31 13.35
CA SER A 803 -9.02 42.42 12.38
C SER A 803 -7.50 42.36 12.54
N VAL A 804 -6.91 41.28 12.03
CA VAL A 804 -5.48 41.16 11.76
C VAL A 804 -5.28 40.75 10.29
N GLN A 805 -4.29 41.35 9.65
CA GLN A 805 -3.78 40.96 8.34
C GLN A 805 -2.26 40.77 8.45
N ASP A 806 -1.65 40.05 7.52
CA ASP A 806 -0.21 39.77 7.54
C ASP A 806 0.37 39.71 6.11
N ALA A 807 1.66 39.38 5.99
CA ALA A 807 2.35 39.28 4.71
C ALA A 807 2.00 38.01 3.90
N SER A 808 1.24 37.06 4.46
CA SER A 808 0.72 35.91 3.72
C SER A 808 -0.49 36.26 2.84
N HIS A 809 -1.14 37.41 3.14
CA HIS A 809 -2.42 37.84 2.59
C HIS A 809 -3.59 36.85 2.82
N CYS A 810 -3.42 35.87 3.71
CA CYS A 810 -4.47 34.94 4.08
C CYS A 810 -5.57 35.62 4.93
N ALA A 811 -6.81 35.20 4.73
CA ALA A 811 -7.92 35.64 5.56
C ALA A 811 -7.73 35.15 7.01
N GLN A 812 -7.88 36.06 7.98
CA GLN A 812 -7.67 35.77 9.39
C GLN A 812 -8.45 34.55 9.92
N THR A 813 -7.88 33.90 10.91
CA THR A 813 -8.56 32.85 11.71
C THR A 813 -9.76 33.45 12.45
N ALA A 814 -10.82 32.67 12.63
CA ALA A 814 -11.99 33.10 13.40
C ALA A 814 -11.57 33.40 14.86
N PRO A 815 -11.70 34.65 15.35
CA PRO A 815 -11.17 35.02 16.66
C PRO A 815 -12.05 34.45 17.79
N ASP A 816 -11.41 33.86 18.80
CA ASP A 816 -12.09 33.42 20.03
C ASP A 816 -12.72 34.63 20.74
N PRO A 817 -14.06 34.67 20.93
CA PRO A 817 -14.74 35.78 21.60
C PRO A 817 -14.22 36.08 23.01
N HIS A 818 -13.63 35.12 23.72
CA HIS A 818 -13.10 35.32 25.07
C HIS A 818 -11.78 36.10 25.09
N PHE A 819 -10.96 35.97 24.04
CA PHE A 819 -9.65 36.63 23.93
C PHE A 819 -9.64 37.78 22.89
N LYS A 820 -10.80 38.09 22.29
CA LYS A 820 -10.96 39.18 21.30
C LYS A 820 -10.94 40.57 21.95
N SER A 821 -11.30 40.71 23.23
CA SER A 821 -11.42 42.02 23.89
C SER A 821 -10.96 42.03 25.35
N VAL A 822 -10.59 43.22 25.82
CA VAL A 822 -10.15 43.48 27.20
C VAL A 822 -10.83 44.75 27.75
N TRP A 823 -11.25 44.71 29.02
CA TRP A 823 -11.84 45.87 29.70
C TRP A 823 -10.75 46.81 30.22
N VAL A 824 -11.03 48.11 30.18
CA VAL A 824 -10.20 49.15 30.76
C VAL A 824 -11.06 50.03 31.66
N ASP A 825 -10.85 49.97 32.97
CA ASP A 825 -11.57 50.78 33.95
C ASP A 825 -10.84 52.11 34.19
N VAL A 826 -11.48 53.23 33.86
CA VAL A 826 -10.92 54.57 34.07
C VAL A 826 -11.44 55.18 35.37
N ALA A 827 -10.53 55.54 36.28
CA ALA A 827 -10.85 56.17 37.57
C ALA A 827 -10.55 57.67 37.60
N GLU A 828 -11.26 58.40 38.47
CA GLU A 828 -10.96 59.79 38.78
C GLU A 828 -9.75 59.90 39.75
N THR A 829 -9.28 61.12 40.02
CA THR A 829 -8.23 61.37 41.03
C THR A 829 -8.85 61.66 42.39
N ALA A 830 -8.26 61.13 43.46
CA ALA A 830 -8.76 61.34 44.81
C ALA A 830 -8.45 62.77 45.31
N ALA A 831 -9.34 63.35 46.11
CA ALA A 831 -9.15 64.64 46.78
C ALA A 831 -9.36 64.53 48.30
N ILE A 832 -8.72 65.45 49.03
CA ILE A 832 -8.78 65.54 50.50
C ILE A 832 -8.87 67.00 50.95
N VAL A 833 -9.81 67.30 51.84
CA VAL A 833 -10.14 68.65 52.30
C VAL A 833 -10.20 68.68 53.84
N PRO A 834 -9.52 69.59 54.54
CA PRO A 834 -9.55 69.66 56.00
C PRO A 834 -10.85 70.28 56.52
N PHE A 835 -11.37 69.79 57.66
CA PHE A 835 -12.54 70.37 58.32
C PHE A 835 -12.23 71.69 59.05
N ASP A 836 -11.01 71.83 59.56
CA ASP A 836 -10.55 73.02 60.27
C ASP A 836 -9.30 73.60 59.59
N ARG A 837 -9.12 74.92 59.67
CA ARG A 837 -8.02 75.68 59.06
C ARG A 837 -7.01 76.19 60.08
N ARG A 838 -7.11 75.78 61.35
CA ARG A 838 -6.07 76.02 62.36
C ARG A 838 -4.73 75.41 61.90
N GLU A 839 -3.68 76.23 61.90
CA GLU A 839 -2.30 75.79 61.60
C GLU A 839 -1.60 75.21 62.84
N HIS A 840 -2.12 75.50 64.03
CA HIS A 840 -1.58 75.08 65.33
C HIS A 840 -2.58 74.20 66.08
N TYR A 841 -2.07 73.09 66.61
CA TYR A 841 -2.78 72.13 67.44
C TYR A 841 -1.96 71.80 68.70
N CYS A 842 -2.59 71.20 69.70
CA CYS A 842 -1.95 70.71 70.92
C CYS A 842 -1.81 69.18 70.90
N VAL A 843 -0.85 68.65 71.66
CA VAL A 843 -0.75 67.20 71.88
C VAL A 843 -2.04 66.69 72.53
N GLY A 844 -2.71 65.76 71.85
CA GLY A 844 -4.04 65.24 72.22
C GLY A 844 -5.22 65.77 71.39
N ASP A 845 -5.03 66.79 70.55
CA ASP A 845 -6.06 67.27 69.62
C ASP A 845 -6.29 66.25 68.48
N VAL A 846 -7.45 66.33 67.82
CA VAL A 846 -7.82 65.48 66.67
C VAL A 846 -8.03 66.32 65.42
N THR A 847 -7.20 66.10 64.39
CA THR A 847 -7.38 66.69 63.06
C THR A 847 -8.33 65.83 62.22
N GLN A 848 -9.23 66.46 61.46
CA GLN A 848 -10.24 65.78 60.64
C GLN A 848 -10.24 66.26 59.18
N PHE A 849 -10.43 65.32 58.25
CA PHE A 849 -10.38 65.55 56.81
C PHE A 849 -11.54 64.84 56.08
N GLN A 850 -12.22 65.57 55.21
CA GLN A 850 -13.15 64.99 54.24
C GLN A 850 -12.33 64.36 53.10
N LEU A 851 -12.66 63.11 52.75
CA LEU A 851 -12.15 62.42 51.58
C LEU A 851 -13.22 62.41 50.47
N GLU A 852 -12.81 62.55 49.21
CA GLU A 852 -13.68 62.61 48.04
C GLU A 852 -13.30 61.57 46.97
N GLY A 853 -14.26 61.19 46.13
CA GLY A 853 -14.16 60.05 45.21
C GLY A 853 -14.48 58.69 45.89
N THR A 854 -13.94 57.60 45.34
CA THR A 854 -14.36 56.23 45.71
C THR A 854 -13.53 55.61 46.85
N PRO A 855 -14.15 55.08 47.94
CA PRO A 855 -13.45 54.29 48.96
C PRO A 855 -13.08 52.88 48.46
N PRO A 856 -12.03 52.24 49.01
CA PRO A 856 -11.11 52.75 50.03
C PRO A 856 -10.05 53.69 49.46
N TRP A 857 -9.70 54.70 50.24
CA TRP A 857 -8.60 55.63 49.95
C TRP A 857 -7.30 55.18 50.62
N ASN A 858 -6.16 55.53 50.03
CA ASN A 858 -4.85 55.44 50.65
C ASN A 858 -4.33 56.85 50.94
N VAL A 859 -4.40 57.28 52.20
CA VAL A 859 -3.91 58.60 52.64
C VAL A 859 -2.47 58.46 53.12
N GLY A 860 -1.55 59.17 52.47
CA GLY A 860 -0.15 59.27 52.88
C GLY A 860 0.10 60.55 53.67
N TYR A 861 0.70 60.45 54.85
CA TYR A 861 1.02 61.56 55.74
C TYR A 861 2.42 61.42 56.33
N ARG A 862 2.92 62.49 56.96
CA ARG A 862 4.26 62.59 57.55
C ARG A 862 4.16 63.22 58.95
N ILE A 863 4.69 62.54 59.96
CA ILE A 863 4.85 63.04 61.33
C ILE A 863 6.35 63.14 61.61
N ASN A 864 6.86 64.31 61.96
CA ASN A 864 8.27 64.52 62.33
C ASN A 864 9.25 63.85 61.35
N SER A 865 9.05 64.12 60.06
CA SER A 865 9.79 63.56 58.91
C SER A 865 9.73 62.03 58.70
N LYS A 866 8.89 61.30 59.43
CA LYS A 866 8.55 59.89 59.14
C LYS A 866 7.26 59.83 58.33
N SER A 867 7.34 59.34 57.11
CA SER A 867 6.18 59.14 56.23
C SER A 867 5.48 57.81 56.52
N GLN A 868 4.15 57.82 56.55
CA GLN A 868 3.27 56.67 56.74
C GLN A 868 2.14 56.71 55.69
N VAL A 869 1.50 55.57 55.45
CA VAL A 869 0.32 55.46 54.57
C VAL A 869 -0.73 54.63 55.27
N GLN A 870 -1.97 55.11 55.25
CA GLN A 870 -3.11 54.50 55.93
C GLN A 870 -4.26 54.27 54.94
N GLU A 871 -4.79 53.05 54.93
CA GLU A 871 -6.03 52.73 54.21
C GLU A 871 -7.23 53.26 55.00
N VAL A 872 -8.09 54.04 54.34
CA VAL A 872 -9.28 54.65 54.94
C VAL A 872 -10.52 54.18 54.17
N LYS A 873 -11.49 53.61 54.88
CA LYS A 873 -12.70 52.98 54.30
C LYS A 873 -13.94 53.88 54.39
N THR A 874 -13.87 54.96 55.17
CA THR A 874 -14.99 55.85 55.49
C THR A 874 -14.47 57.29 55.62
N SER A 875 -15.22 58.25 55.07
CA SER A 875 -15.00 59.69 55.30
C SER A 875 -15.96 60.16 56.40
N PRO A 876 -15.57 61.08 57.32
CA PRO A 876 -14.27 61.75 57.41
C PRO A 876 -13.15 60.86 57.96
N PHE A 877 -11.92 61.14 57.55
CA PHE A 877 -10.69 60.64 58.15
C PHE A 877 -10.32 61.49 59.38
N ALA A 878 -10.03 60.84 60.51
CA ALA A 878 -9.63 61.52 61.74
C ALA A 878 -8.33 60.91 62.29
N ILE A 879 -7.43 61.75 62.79
CA ILE A 879 -6.15 61.34 63.37
C ILE A 879 -5.78 62.24 64.57
N ALA A 880 -5.42 61.59 65.68
CA ALA A 880 -5.01 62.25 66.93
C ALA A 880 -3.53 62.65 66.88
N GLN A 881 -3.21 63.78 67.49
CA GLN A 881 -1.88 64.37 67.47
C GLN A 881 -1.09 63.97 68.73
N ASP A 882 -0.60 62.73 68.74
CA ASP A 882 0.03 62.10 69.91
C ASP A 882 1.46 62.63 70.23
N GLN A 883 2.09 63.37 69.32
CA GLN A 883 3.47 63.85 69.45
C GLN A 883 3.61 65.30 68.95
N PRO A 884 4.40 66.17 69.62
CA PRO A 884 4.64 67.53 69.16
C PRO A 884 5.57 67.56 67.93
N GLY A 885 5.42 68.59 67.09
CA GLY A 885 6.22 68.83 65.89
C GLY A 885 5.41 68.98 64.60
N GLU A 886 5.98 68.65 63.44
CA GLU A 886 5.34 68.86 62.13
C GLU A 886 4.49 67.65 61.72
N PHE A 887 3.21 67.89 61.43
CA PHE A 887 2.30 66.95 60.79
C PHE A 887 1.88 67.46 59.41
N ALA A 888 1.96 66.63 58.37
CA ALA A 888 1.57 67.01 57.01
C ALA A 888 0.92 65.85 56.23
N ILE A 889 -0.13 66.13 55.47
CA ILE A 889 -0.63 65.18 54.45
C ILE A 889 0.23 65.35 53.19
N THR A 890 0.68 64.23 52.61
CA THR A 890 1.60 64.21 51.45
C THR A 890 0.97 63.68 50.16
N SER A 891 -0.07 62.84 50.25
CA SER A 891 -0.76 62.29 49.07
C SER A 891 -2.08 61.61 49.42
N ILE A 892 -2.98 61.50 48.45
CA ILE A 892 -4.13 60.60 48.50
C ILE A 892 -4.23 59.81 47.19
N ALA A 893 -4.67 58.55 47.25
CA ALA A 893 -4.93 57.68 46.10
C ALA A 893 -6.18 56.83 46.35
N HIS A 894 -6.74 56.22 45.31
CA HIS A 894 -7.84 55.27 45.44
C HIS A 894 -7.33 53.83 45.75
N GLN A 895 -8.23 52.85 45.63
CA GLN A 895 -7.92 51.43 45.73
C GLN A 895 -6.77 51.03 44.80
N HIS A 896 -5.97 50.04 45.23
CA HIS A 896 -4.74 49.61 44.55
C HIS A 896 -3.65 50.70 44.38
N LYS A 897 -3.79 51.88 45.03
CA LYS A 897 -2.88 53.04 44.95
C LYS A 897 -2.84 53.73 43.59
N MET A 898 -3.79 53.43 42.70
CA MET A 898 -3.96 54.12 41.42
C MET A 898 -4.40 55.58 41.63
N CYS A 899 -4.09 56.43 40.65
CA CYS A 899 -4.47 57.85 40.61
C CYS A 899 -4.04 58.61 41.87
N LYS A 900 -2.75 58.50 42.21
CA LYS A 900 -2.14 59.11 43.40
C LYS A 900 -1.91 60.62 43.20
N THR A 901 -2.83 61.41 43.72
CA THR A 901 -2.71 62.86 43.89
C THR A 901 -1.63 63.19 44.94
N ALA A 902 -0.69 64.07 44.61
CA ALA A 902 0.22 64.66 45.60
C ALA A 902 -0.46 65.81 46.33
N VAL A 903 -0.28 65.90 47.65
CA VAL A 903 -0.87 66.95 48.49
C VAL A 903 0.28 67.74 49.10
N THR A 904 0.29 69.06 48.92
CA THR A 904 1.42 69.93 49.29
C THR A 904 1.10 70.95 50.39
N ASP A 905 -0.18 71.29 50.56
CA ASP A 905 -0.66 72.48 51.27
C ASP A 905 -1.19 72.19 52.69
N LEU A 906 -1.45 70.92 53.02
CA LEU A 906 -2.00 70.52 54.31
C LEU A 906 -0.88 70.21 55.32
N ARG A 907 -0.45 71.24 56.07
CA ARG A 907 0.64 71.17 57.06
C ARG A 907 0.25 71.87 58.35
N TYR A 908 0.65 71.29 59.47
CA TYR A 908 0.20 71.65 60.81
C TYR A 908 1.35 71.51 61.83
N SER A 909 1.34 72.38 62.84
CA SER A 909 2.31 72.36 63.94
C SER A 909 1.63 71.93 65.25
N VAL A 910 2.11 70.83 65.84
CA VAL A 910 1.61 70.29 67.11
C VAL A 910 2.49 70.74 68.26
N HIS A 911 1.90 71.38 69.27
CA HIS A 911 2.57 71.96 70.43
C HIS A 911 2.39 71.12 71.70
N PRO A 912 3.39 71.03 72.59
CA PRO A 912 3.25 70.34 73.87
C PRO A 912 2.30 71.08 74.83
N LEU A 913 1.69 70.35 75.77
CA LEU A 913 0.86 70.96 76.82
C LEU A 913 1.72 71.69 77.88
N PRO A 914 1.29 72.86 78.37
CA PRO A 914 2.04 73.61 79.38
C PRO A 914 1.83 73.06 80.80
N ALA A 915 2.80 73.33 81.69
CA ALA A 915 2.80 72.86 83.07
C ALA A 915 3.39 73.90 84.04
N ALA A 916 2.96 73.87 85.30
CA ALA A 916 3.43 74.78 86.35
C ALA A 916 3.89 74.01 87.60
N GLN A 917 4.90 74.54 88.31
CA GLN A 917 5.47 73.93 89.51
C GLN A 917 5.64 74.98 90.62
N VAL A 918 5.14 74.69 91.83
CA VAL A 918 5.32 75.56 93.01
C VAL A 918 6.56 75.12 93.78
N GLY A 919 7.40 76.06 94.24
CA GLY A 919 8.60 75.75 95.06
C GLY A 919 9.57 74.80 94.36
N HIS A 920 9.74 74.95 93.04
CA HIS A 920 10.46 74.01 92.17
C HIS A 920 10.05 72.52 92.35
N GLY A 921 8.76 72.28 92.60
CA GLY A 921 8.18 70.94 92.77
C GLY A 921 8.39 70.32 94.16
N LYS A 922 8.92 71.05 95.15
CA LYS A 922 9.18 70.54 96.50
C LYS A 922 8.19 71.14 97.50
N ARG A 923 7.72 70.32 98.46
CA ARG A 923 6.94 70.82 99.61
C ARG A 923 7.86 71.50 100.61
N ILE A 924 8.08 72.79 100.41
CA ILE A 924 8.76 73.67 101.35
C ILE A 924 7.79 73.99 102.49
N ILE A 925 8.29 74.00 103.73
CA ILE A 925 7.61 74.52 104.92
C ILE A 925 8.59 75.52 105.53
N GLN A 926 8.13 76.73 105.81
CA GLN A 926 8.95 77.83 106.30
C GLN A 926 8.16 78.56 107.38
N ASP A 927 8.63 78.45 108.63
CA ASP A 927 8.05 79.16 109.77
C ASP A 927 8.54 80.62 109.72
N ILE A 928 7.59 81.56 109.65
CA ILE A 928 7.86 83.01 109.63
C ILE A 928 7.56 83.62 111.00
N HIS A 929 8.40 84.57 111.42
CA HIS A 929 8.17 85.33 112.65
C HIS A 929 7.26 86.53 112.36
N GLU A 930 6.61 87.07 113.42
CA GLU A 930 5.61 88.14 113.29
C GLU A 930 6.25 89.44 112.77
N GLY A 931 6.16 89.65 111.45
CA GLY A 931 6.76 90.76 110.71
C GLY A 931 7.39 90.36 109.37
N ASP A 932 7.77 89.09 109.19
CA ASP A 932 8.45 88.59 107.98
C ASP A 932 7.49 88.22 106.85
N GLN A 933 8.02 88.11 105.63
CA GLN A 933 7.33 87.58 104.44
C GLN A 933 8.15 86.45 103.79
N ALA A 934 7.49 85.37 103.38
CA ALA A 934 8.09 84.29 102.61
C ALA A 934 7.84 84.47 101.10
N GLU A 935 8.79 84.05 100.26
CA GLU A 935 8.66 84.06 98.81
C GLU A 935 8.13 82.71 98.29
N ILE A 936 7.05 82.75 97.51
CA ILE A 936 6.46 81.58 96.84
C ILE A 936 6.75 81.70 95.33
N VAL A 937 7.67 80.88 94.84
CA VAL A 937 8.09 80.85 93.43
C VAL A 937 7.29 79.82 92.63
N PHE A 938 6.80 80.22 91.46
CA PHE A 938 6.13 79.39 90.47
C PHE A 938 6.99 79.30 89.20
N THR A 939 7.44 78.09 88.84
CA THR A 939 8.17 77.81 87.59
C THR A 939 7.18 77.33 86.52
N LEU A 940 7.23 77.92 85.32
CA LEU A 940 6.28 77.73 84.22
C LEU A 940 6.97 77.11 82.99
N VAL A 941 6.35 76.08 82.42
CA VAL A 941 6.87 75.26 81.33
C VAL A 941 5.90 75.32 80.14
N GLY A 942 6.41 75.65 78.95
CA GLY A 942 5.66 75.94 77.73
C GLY A 942 6.25 77.16 77.00
N GLU A 943 5.43 77.83 76.19
CA GLU A 943 5.80 79.04 75.42
C GLU A 943 5.02 80.30 75.86
N PRO A 944 5.69 81.37 76.33
CA PRO A 944 5.00 82.59 76.78
C PRO A 944 4.24 83.32 75.65
N PRO A 945 3.16 84.07 75.96
CA PRO A 945 2.75 84.47 77.31
C PRO A 945 1.95 83.41 78.06
N PHE A 946 2.33 83.16 79.31
CA PHE A 946 1.57 82.27 80.20
C PHE A 946 0.41 83.00 80.87
N THR A 947 -0.63 82.23 81.18
CA THR A 947 -1.67 82.59 82.16
C THR A 947 -1.88 81.41 83.09
N PHE A 948 -1.74 81.57 84.40
CA PHE A 948 -1.95 80.47 85.35
C PHE A 948 -2.74 80.92 86.58
N THR A 949 -3.42 79.96 87.22
CA THR A 949 -4.24 80.20 88.42
C THR A 949 -3.66 79.44 89.59
N TYR A 950 -3.32 80.14 90.67
CA TYR A 950 -2.93 79.55 91.94
C TYR A 950 -3.97 79.80 93.03
N GLN A 951 -3.98 78.94 94.04
CA GLN A 951 -4.86 79.02 95.21
C GLN A 951 -4.04 78.93 96.49
N ARG A 952 -4.34 79.74 97.51
CA ARG A 952 -3.88 79.48 98.89
C ARG A 952 -4.97 78.75 99.65
N THR A 953 -4.59 77.63 100.28
CA THR A 953 -5.45 76.80 101.12
C THR A 953 -5.01 76.84 102.58
N GLU A 954 -5.94 76.63 103.50
CA GLU A 954 -5.71 76.54 104.94
C GLU A 954 -4.72 75.41 105.32
N LEU A 955 -3.90 75.63 106.35
CA LEU A 955 -2.92 74.67 106.85
C LEU A 955 -3.58 73.52 107.62
N THR A 956 -3.93 72.44 106.91
CA THR A 956 -4.54 71.25 107.53
C THR A 956 -3.50 70.36 108.21
N THR A 957 -3.67 70.17 109.52
CA THR A 957 -2.91 69.17 110.31
C THR A 957 -3.29 67.71 109.98
N LYS A 958 -4.40 67.51 109.26
CA LYS A 958 -4.86 66.20 108.76
C LYS A 958 -4.29 65.91 107.36
N LYS A 959 -3.31 65.00 107.28
CA LYS A 959 -2.78 64.49 106.00
C LYS A 959 -3.92 64.06 105.06
N GLY A 960 -3.86 64.53 103.80
CA GLY A 960 -4.74 64.11 102.71
C GLY A 960 -6.02 64.93 102.53
N VAL A 961 -6.36 65.82 103.46
CA VAL A 961 -7.50 66.75 103.30
C VAL A 961 -6.95 68.10 102.82
N GLN A 962 -7.32 68.53 101.61
CA GLN A 962 -7.05 69.89 101.16
C GLN A 962 -7.76 70.88 102.09
N GLY A 963 -7.04 71.90 102.57
CA GLY A 963 -7.63 72.97 103.36
C GLY A 963 -8.67 73.74 102.57
N LYS A 964 -9.57 74.44 103.26
CA LYS A 964 -10.51 75.33 102.60
C LYS A 964 -9.72 76.34 101.78
N VAL A 965 -10.13 76.56 100.53
CA VAL A 965 -9.54 77.60 99.68
C VAL A 965 -9.81 78.95 100.34
N LEU A 966 -8.74 79.65 100.71
CA LEU A 966 -8.78 80.97 101.30
C LEU A 966 -8.81 82.03 100.21
N GLU A 967 -7.91 81.88 99.22
CA GLU A 967 -7.69 82.83 98.12
C GLU A 967 -7.45 82.08 96.80
N THR A 968 -7.78 82.72 95.67
CA THR A 968 -7.52 82.22 94.33
C THR A 968 -7.18 83.39 93.42
N HIS A 969 -6.04 83.33 92.76
CA HIS A 969 -5.54 84.38 91.88
C HIS A 969 -5.14 83.79 90.54
N THR A 970 -5.69 84.36 89.46
CA THR A 970 -5.25 84.13 88.08
C THR A 970 -4.31 85.27 87.69
N VAL A 971 -3.11 84.92 87.24
CA VAL A 971 -2.11 85.87 86.73
C VAL A 971 -1.92 85.59 85.24
N SER A 972 -2.10 86.61 84.41
CA SER A 972 -2.07 86.52 82.94
C SER A 972 -0.98 87.39 82.32
N GLY A 973 -0.60 87.08 81.08
CA GLY A 973 0.38 87.86 80.32
C GLY A 973 1.83 87.68 80.76
N ILE A 974 2.16 86.62 81.48
CA ILE A 974 3.50 86.39 82.04
C ILE A 974 4.46 85.98 80.92
N THR A 975 5.46 86.80 80.64
CA THR A 975 6.47 86.53 79.60
C THR A 975 7.67 85.74 80.11
N THR A 976 7.87 85.68 81.43
CA THR A 976 8.93 84.93 82.11
C THR A 976 8.52 83.49 82.39
N LYS A 977 9.50 82.58 82.55
CA LYS A 977 9.29 81.20 83.00
C LYS A 977 9.30 81.04 84.52
N GLU A 978 9.48 82.13 85.26
CA GLU A 978 9.34 82.17 86.70
C GLU A 978 8.52 83.41 87.09
N TYR A 979 7.69 83.23 88.12
CA TYR A 979 6.86 84.27 88.72
C TYR A 979 6.83 84.02 90.23
N SER A 980 7.12 85.02 91.05
CA SER A 980 7.09 84.91 92.50
C SER A 980 6.16 85.92 93.16
N ILE A 981 5.68 85.54 94.35
CA ILE A 981 4.86 86.38 95.22
C ILE A 981 5.43 86.34 96.63
N PHE A 982 5.31 87.44 97.37
CA PHE A 982 5.67 87.49 98.79
C PHE A 982 4.40 87.43 99.64
N SER A 983 4.44 86.67 100.74
CA SER A 983 3.31 86.55 101.65
C SER A 983 3.75 86.38 103.11
N SER A 984 3.11 87.13 104.00
CA SER A 984 3.17 86.95 105.46
C SER A 984 1.98 86.13 105.99
N LEU A 985 1.14 85.57 105.11
CA LEU A 985 -0.08 84.85 105.48
C LEU A 985 0.14 83.34 105.36
N GLU A 986 -0.26 82.61 106.40
CA GLU A 986 -0.09 81.16 106.44
C GLU A 986 -0.98 80.42 105.42
N GLY A 987 -0.52 79.27 104.92
CA GLY A 987 -1.28 78.41 104.02
C GLY A 987 -0.42 77.46 103.18
N THR A 988 -1.05 76.84 102.18
CA THR A 988 -0.40 76.01 101.14
C THR A 988 -0.85 76.45 99.76
N TRP A 989 0.11 76.66 98.85
CA TRP A 989 -0.13 77.14 97.49
C TRP A 989 -0.11 76.00 96.45
N THR A 990 -1.10 75.99 95.55
CA THR A 990 -1.22 75.02 94.45
C THR A 990 -1.70 75.69 93.17
N VAL A 991 -1.21 75.26 92.00
CA VAL A 991 -1.69 75.70 90.68
C VAL A 991 -2.78 74.75 90.17
N THR A 992 -3.86 75.30 89.63
CA THR A 992 -5.05 74.55 89.16
C THR A 992 -5.34 74.71 87.66
N PHE A 993 -4.79 75.74 87.02
CA PHE A 993 -4.90 76.00 85.59
C PHE A 993 -3.61 76.64 85.09
N ILE A 994 -3.17 76.27 83.88
CA ILE A 994 -2.17 76.98 83.11
C ILE A 994 -2.53 76.96 81.62
N SER A 995 -2.43 78.10 80.95
CA SER A 995 -2.28 78.19 79.50
C SER A 995 -0.99 78.89 79.13
N ASP A 996 -0.53 78.63 77.92
CA ASP A 996 0.58 79.33 77.28
C ASP A 996 0.11 79.97 75.97
N ARG A 997 1.02 80.31 75.05
CA ARG A 997 0.70 80.92 73.76
C ARG A 997 -0.25 80.09 72.88
N TYR A 998 -0.20 78.76 72.99
CA TYR A 998 -0.87 77.85 72.06
C TYR A 998 -1.82 76.87 72.76
N CYS A 999 -1.47 76.41 73.95
CA CYS A 999 -2.11 75.28 74.62
C CYS A 999 -2.56 75.62 76.05
N ARG A 1000 -3.44 74.78 76.61
CA ARG A 1000 -3.94 74.93 77.98
C ARG A 1000 -4.15 73.60 78.70
N TYR A 1001 -3.98 73.64 80.01
CA TYR A 1001 -4.23 72.54 80.93
C TYR A 1001 -5.03 73.00 82.17
N PRO A 1002 -6.16 72.37 82.51
CA PRO A 1002 -6.85 71.37 81.69
C PRO A 1002 -7.27 71.94 80.31
N PRO A 1003 -7.43 71.09 79.28
CA PRO A 1003 -8.05 71.49 78.02
C PRO A 1003 -9.47 71.99 78.28
N THR A 1004 -10.10 72.67 77.32
CA THR A 1004 -11.55 72.88 77.44
C THR A 1004 -12.24 71.53 77.47
N GLN A 1005 -13.16 71.36 78.42
CA GLN A 1005 -14.33 70.54 78.15
C GLN A 1005 -15.15 71.33 77.14
N ASP A 1006 -14.87 71.11 75.85
CA ASP A 1006 -15.72 71.63 74.77
C ASP A 1006 -17.13 71.10 75.04
N GLY A 1007 -18.10 72.03 75.10
CA GLY A 1007 -19.42 71.76 75.63
C GLY A 1007 -20.10 70.59 74.92
N THR A 1008 -20.81 69.76 75.68
CA THR A 1008 -21.51 68.57 75.18
C THR A 1008 -22.30 68.89 73.91
N ILE A 1009 -21.81 68.39 72.77
CA ILE A 1009 -22.53 68.50 71.49
C ILE A 1009 -23.88 67.80 71.69
N GLU A 1010 -24.96 68.58 71.58
CA GLU A 1010 -26.30 68.04 71.71
C GLU A 1010 -26.54 66.98 70.63
N LYS A 1011 -27.15 65.86 71.03
CA LYS A 1011 -27.71 64.91 70.07
C LYS A 1011 -28.97 65.49 69.45
N SER A 1012 -28.81 66.41 68.50
CA SER A 1012 -29.86 66.71 67.53
C SER A 1012 -30.06 65.51 66.59
N ARG A 1013 -31.28 65.40 66.09
CA ARG A 1013 -31.90 64.19 65.53
C ARG A 1013 -31.73 64.05 64.03
#